data_AF-A0A7S0HNF4-F1
#
_entry.id   AF-A0A7S0HNF4-F1
#
_cell.length_a   1.000
_cell.length_b   1.000
_cell.length_c   1.000
_cell.angle_alpha   90.00
_cell.angle_beta   90.00
_cell.angle_gamma   90.00
#
_symmetry.space_group_name_H-M   'P 1'
#
loop_
_entity.id
_entity.type
_entity.pdbx_description
1 polymer ?
#
loop_
_entity_poly.entity_id
_entity_poly.type
_entity_poly.pdbx_seq_one_letter_code
_entity_poly.pdbx_strand_id
1 'polypeptide(L)'
;MAMALKNNDFSLTFEDIFDVMTSSKVPSIIRARFTNLMLKFHVDRDPQTSKPQVSYTRTWSKAADSAAVLLKKSSTLGAIKRFEESEETTRHFRKLTDFLIDAISTWEGEKSGVTRGALWTLDDATYGEVDLILSWIELSDWLIDFGYIVENRDAIHADFKYVMKLFEGLFRIIKVKKLPTRMKDDRVEMMRTKARSETFKLLSRICNLRANYRITCALKYWEDIFEKLDGHQVNFHKTHFSWTGSNLSMSFSSNSGSRDDLLKNLRDEFRPYEQDLVELIAKIFDQNIVSPASMASDLYKKGGYREDVTISSILSFIRLGDVILTEHAVVFLITHLFQRNKFVEDLKFLQVLVYPEAVKLYNEIKHVIERLTALKKTLDVDDENAYEEANTLLQKMIDNVTLSKDIPKEIVAKNQRIMLNWELDEPVIDLLRLNITLSSDDVHEAGRQQSVDRRKKLFQRCYNFLKVLCADHPRAQQKLFPSMSVFLDHVGIENLNVSDTLREIVRNNPRLCSQVPEHFFRHFLNSIKKHGRNARWLRFFDVFLFINNSPLKRSQDLILRLIMEDKDDLIDLTCDYRQSRWLQPSDPRYGKDRLTLMIEGEHKRELGSLLRYHVACLEILALCATGKNVANKVRIIHEVSFETILSNILDLNMRESGKREMVEVDTLHFVKNGWMRLITETYLTSYDIFAIKQIQSSTRIWPSEYYRTTQKFGGSQRDLTD
;
A
#
# COMPACT_ATOMS: atom_id res chain seq x y z
N MET A 1 24.24 -22.70 -3.16
CA MET A 1 24.53 -23.62 -2.03
C MET A 1 23.57 -24.80 -1.97
N ALA A 2 22.25 -24.60 -2.09
CA ALA A 2 21.27 -25.70 -2.16
C ALA A 2 21.51 -26.73 -3.30
N MET A 3 22.06 -26.31 -4.46
CA MET A 3 22.48 -27.24 -5.51
C MET A 3 23.70 -28.11 -5.13
N ALA A 4 24.60 -27.62 -4.27
CA ALA A 4 25.81 -28.35 -3.89
C ALA A 4 25.51 -29.50 -2.91
N LEU A 5 24.43 -29.39 -2.12
CA LEU A 5 23.96 -30.42 -1.20
C LEU A 5 23.04 -31.47 -1.83
N LYS A 6 22.45 -31.18 -3.00
CA LYS A 6 21.71 -32.18 -3.79
C LYS A 6 22.63 -33.15 -4.54
N ASN A 7 23.92 -32.83 -4.62
CA ASN A 7 24.93 -33.79 -5.08
C ASN A 7 25.29 -34.68 -3.88
N ASN A 8 24.81 -35.92 -3.93
CA ASN A 8 24.72 -36.93 -2.87
C ASN A 8 26.05 -37.42 -2.21
N ASP A 9 27.11 -36.62 -2.12
CA ASP A 9 28.41 -37.08 -1.59
C ASP A 9 28.93 -36.31 -0.34
N PHE A 10 28.17 -35.34 0.21
CA PHE A 10 28.55 -34.63 1.45
C PHE A 10 27.72 -35.10 2.66
N SER A 11 28.20 -36.11 3.38
CA SER A 11 27.52 -36.77 4.51
C SER A 11 27.88 -36.19 5.89
N LEU A 12 27.92 -34.87 6.06
CA LEU A 12 28.10 -34.28 7.39
C LEU A 12 26.72 -34.14 8.05
N THR A 13 26.44 -34.95 9.07
CA THR A 13 25.17 -34.88 9.80
C THR A 13 25.21 -33.78 10.87
N PHE A 14 24.04 -33.36 11.35
CA PHE A 14 23.93 -32.37 12.43
C PHE A 14 24.72 -32.80 13.68
N GLU A 15 24.59 -34.07 14.08
CA GLU A 15 25.25 -34.60 15.29
C GLU A 15 26.78 -34.63 15.11
N ASP A 16 27.30 -34.96 13.92
CA ASP A 16 28.75 -34.93 13.65
C ASP A 16 29.35 -33.53 13.84
N ILE A 17 28.67 -32.49 13.34
CA ILE A 17 29.13 -31.10 13.47
C ILE A 17 29.00 -30.64 14.93
N PHE A 18 27.92 -31.05 15.61
CA PHE A 18 27.65 -30.71 16.99
C PHE A 18 28.71 -31.29 17.94
N ASP A 19 29.11 -32.56 17.76
CA ASP A 19 30.13 -33.22 18.56
C ASP A 19 31.50 -32.54 18.45
N VAL A 20 31.89 -32.11 17.23
CA VAL A 20 33.14 -31.35 17.02
C VAL A 20 33.07 -29.98 17.68
N MET A 21 31.91 -29.31 17.64
CA MET A 21 31.71 -28.01 18.26
C MET A 21 31.73 -28.07 19.80
N THR A 22 31.24 -29.16 20.41
CA THR A 22 31.17 -29.31 21.87
C THR A 22 32.44 -29.90 22.50
N SER A 23 33.24 -30.64 21.72
CA SER A 23 34.45 -31.29 22.21
C SER A 23 35.51 -30.31 22.72
N SER A 24 35.86 -30.43 24.00
CA SER A 24 36.94 -29.65 24.64
C SER A 24 38.34 -30.02 24.18
N LYS A 25 38.49 -31.15 23.47
CA LYS A 25 39.78 -31.60 22.92
C LYS A 25 40.15 -30.90 21.61
N VAL A 26 39.18 -30.26 20.95
CA VAL A 26 39.35 -29.59 19.66
C VAL A 26 39.72 -28.13 19.90
N PRO A 27 40.77 -27.59 19.23
CA PRO A 27 41.13 -26.18 19.35
C PRO A 27 39.99 -25.22 19.00
N SER A 28 39.88 -24.11 19.74
CA SER A 28 38.89 -23.03 19.53
C SER A 28 38.72 -22.58 18.08
N ILE A 29 39.81 -22.47 17.32
CA ILE A 29 39.75 -22.06 15.90
C ILE A 29 39.01 -23.06 15.01
N ILE A 30 39.14 -24.37 15.27
CA ILE A 30 38.44 -25.40 14.50
C ILE A 30 36.97 -25.41 14.92
N ARG A 31 36.71 -25.33 16.22
CA ARG A 31 35.35 -25.21 16.76
C ARG A 31 34.60 -24.04 16.13
N ALA A 32 35.24 -22.86 16.00
CA ALA A 32 34.66 -21.68 15.36
C ALA A 32 34.25 -21.94 13.90
N ARG A 33 35.08 -22.65 13.13
CA ARG A 33 34.76 -23.01 11.74
C ARG A 33 33.60 -23.99 11.65
N PHE A 34 33.53 -24.98 12.54
CA PHE A 34 32.41 -25.91 12.62
C PHE A 34 31.12 -25.23 13.08
N THR A 35 31.18 -24.24 13.98
CA THR A 35 30.03 -23.40 14.34
C THR A 35 29.51 -22.61 13.13
N ASN A 36 30.39 -22.01 12.33
CA ASN A 36 30.00 -21.34 11.08
C ASN A 36 29.45 -22.32 10.03
N LEU A 37 29.93 -23.57 10.02
CA LEU A 37 29.42 -24.63 9.16
C LEU A 37 28.00 -25.03 9.59
N MET A 38 27.77 -25.22 10.88
CA MET A 38 26.44 -25.46 11.46
C MET A 38 25.46 -24.36 11.07
N LEU A 39 25.90 -23.10 11.15
CA LEU A 39 25.11 -21.95 10.73
C LEU A 39 24.68 -22.09 9.27
N LYS A 40 25.63 -22.26 8.33
CA LYS A 40 25.34 -22.23 6.89
C LYS A 40 24.63 -23.47 6.34
N PHE A 41 24.82 -24.64 6.96
CA PHE A 41 24.28 -25.90 6.45
C PHE A 41 22.95 -26.31 7.07
N HIS A 42 22.75 -26.01 8.37
CA HIS A 42 21.58 -26.45 9.11
C HIS A 42 20.68 -25.31 9.55
N VAL A 43 21.23 -24.17 9.98
CA VAL A 43 20.45 -23.04 10.49
C VAL A 43 19.99 -22.10 9.36
N ASP A 44 20.84 -21.77 8.39
CA ASP A 44 20.49 -20.94 7.23
C ASP A 44 19.94 -21.81 6.07
N ARG A 45 18.86 -22.56 6.34
CA ARG A 45 18.22 -23.45 5.36
C ARG A 45 16.71 -23.28 5.32
N ASP A 46 16.14 -23.27 4.11
CA ASP A 46 14.69 -23.41 3.90
C ASP A 46 14.17 -24.68 4.62
N PRO A 47 13.06 -24.58 5.37
CA PRO A 47 12.02 -23.55 5.32
C PRO A 47 12.12 -22.44 6.40
N GLN A 48 13.27 -22.19 7.02
CA GLN A 48 13.36 -21.25 8.14
C GLN A 48 13.00 -19.82 7.72
N THR A 49 11.96 -19.27 8.35
CA THR A 49 11.46 -17.93 8.08
C THR A 49 11.82 -17.00 9.22
N SER A 50 12.51 -15.90 8.89
CA SER A 50 12.80 -14.82 9.85
C SER A 50 11.51 -14.34 10.50
N LYS A 51 11.50 -14.24 11.83
CA LYS A 51 10.38 -13.68 12.59
C LYS A 51 10.74 -12.25 12.99
N PRO A 52 9.91 -11.26 12.65
CA PRO A 52 10.21 -9.87 12.99
C PRO A 52 10.38 -9.72 14.51
N GLN A 53 11.38 -8.94 14.92
CA GLN A 53 11.71 -8.73 16.33
C GLN A 53 10.58 -7.99 17.08
N VAL A 54 9.93 -7.06 16.39
CA VAL A 54 8.71 -6.39 16.84
C VAL A 54 7.64 -6.66 15.79
N SER A 55 6.61 -7.38 16.19
CA SER A 55 5.43 -7.54 15.37
C SER A 55 4.47 -6.40 15.69
N TYR A 56 4.08 -5.60 14.70
CA TYR A 56 3.13 -4.50 14.87
C TYR A 56 1.69 -4.92 14.62
N THR A 57 1.46 -6.14 14.14
CA THR A 57 0.10 -6.68 13.97
C THR A 57 -0.21 -7.64 15.10
N ARG A 58 -1.35 -7.44 15.75
CA ARG A 58 -1.84 -8.31 16.81
C ARG A 58 -3.26 -8.77 16.53
N THR A 59 -3.56 -10.00 16.91
CA THR A 59 -4.92 -10.53 16.92
C THR A 59 -5.53 -10.28 18.29
N TRP A 60 -6.76 -9.78 18.31
CA TRP A 60 -7.54 -9.68 19.55
C TRP A 60 -7.82 -11.10 20.09
N SER A 61 -7.62 -11.31 21.39
CA SER A 61 -7.68 -12.65 22.01
C SER A 61 -8.99 -13.39 21.71
N LYS A 62 -10.15 -12.73 21.80
CA LYS A 62 -11.47 -13.32 21.47
C LYS A 62 -11.61 -13.76 20.01
N ALA A 63 -10.86 -13.15 19.10
CA ALA A 63 -10.90 -13.48 17.67
C ALA A 63 -9.90 -14.56 17.27
N ALA A 64 -8.90 -14.84 18.11
CA ALA A 64 -7.81 -15.76 17.78
C ALA A 64 -8.28 -17.21 17.60
N ASP A 65 -9.17 -17.71 18.47
CA ASP A 65 -9.64 -19.10 18.41
C ASP A 65 -10.49 -19.36 17.16
N SER A 66 -11.41 -18.44 16.86
CA SER A 66 -12.24 -18.51 15.67
C SER A 66 -11.42 -18.30 14.39
N ALA A 67 -10.40 -17.44 14.43
CA ALA A 67 -9.45 -17.27 13.33
C ALA A 67 -8.66 -18.56 13.05
N ALA A 68 -8.18 -19.25 14.09
CA ALA A 68 -7.44 -20.50 13.94
C ALA A 68 -8.26 -21.58 13.22
N VAL A 69 -9.57 -21.66 13.50
CA VAL A 69 -10.49 -22.56 12.78
C VAL A 69 -10.62 -22.16 11.30
N LEU A 70 -10.75 -20.86 11.00
CA LEU A 70 -10.85 -20.37 9.62
C LEU A 70 -9.56 -20.58 8.82
N LEU A 71 -8.40 -20.38 9.45
CA LEU A 71 -7.09 -20.62 8.84
C LEU A 71 -6.92 -22.08 8.46
N LYS A 72 -7.32 -23.02 9.35
CA LYS A 72 -7.28 -24.47 9.07
C LYS A 72 -8.17 -24.88 7.89
N LYS A 73 -9.25 -24.14 7.62
CA LYS A 73 -10.17 -24.38 6.50
C LYS A 73 -9.77 -23.68 5.20
N SER A 74 -8.82 -22.75 5.23
CA SER A 74 -8.44 -21.98 4.04
C SER A 74 -7.64 -22.83 3.05
N SER A 75 -8.09 -22.91 1.80
CA SER A 75 -7.44 -23.68 0.74
C SER A 75 -6.12 -23.07 0.25
N THR A 76 -5.96 -21.74 0.37
CA THR A 76 -4.71 -21.03 0.04
C THR A 76 -3.59 -21.34 1.03
N LEU A 77 -3.93 -21.36 2.32
CA LEU A 77 -2.99 -21.67 3.39
C LEU A 77 -2.82 -23.18 3.60
N GLY A 78 -3.77 -24.00 3.16
CA GLY A 78 -3.69 -25.47 3.23
C GLY A 78 -2.53 -26.06 2.43
N ALA A 79 -2.08 -25.40 1.36
CA ALA A 79 -0.89 -25.80 0.61
C ALA A 79 0.44 -25.62 1.38
N ILE A 80 0.44 -24.79 2.43
CA ILE A 80 1.61 -24.50 3.30
C ILE A 80 1.87 -25.66 4.27
N LYS A 81 0.86 -26.49 4.59
CA LYS A 81 0.99 -27.63 5.53
C LYS A 81 1.97 -28.73 5.12
N ARG A 82 2.64 -28.62 3.97
CA ARG A 82 3.74 -29.53 3.60
C ARG A 82 5.11 -29.14 4.17
N PHE A 83 5.22 -28.03 4.91
CA PHE A 83 6.47 -27.57 5.50
C PHE A 83 6.33 -27.20 6.98
N GLU A 84 5.56 -27.96 7.76
CA GLU A 84 5.77 -27.94 9.22
C GLU A 84 7.20 -28.47 9.48
N GLU A 85 7.99 -27.71 10.23
CA GLU A 85 9.34 -28.09 10.64
C GLU A 85 9.30 -29.50 11.25
N SER A 86 10.17 -30.41 10.79
CA SER A 86 10.24 -31.75 11.36
C SER A 86 10.50 -31.65 12.86
N GLU A 87 9.76 -32.40 13.68
CA GLU A 87 9.92 -32.46 15.13
C GLU A 87 11.39 -32.69 15.55
N GLU A 88 12.14 -33.38 14.68
CA GLU A 88 13.57 -33.65 14.80
C GLU A 88 14.43 -32.38 14.66
N THR A 89 14.10 -31.49 13.72
CA THR A 89 14.82 -30.20 13.55
C THR A 89 14.62 -29.27 14.73
N THR A 90 13.41 -29.19 15.28
CA THR A 90 13.15 -28.40 16.49
C THR A 90 13.95 -28.93 17.68
N ARG A 91 14.08 -30.26 17.82
CA ARG A 91 14.89 -30.88 18.88
C ARG A 91 16.37 -30.56 18.73
N HIS A 92 16.91 -30.63 17.51
CA HIS A 92 18.30 -30.26 17.21
C HIS A 92 18.60 -28.81 17.56
N PHE A 93 17.73 -27.86 17.19
CA PHE A 93 17.94 -26.45 17.52
C PHE A 93 17.81 -26.15 19.01
N ARG A 94 16.93 -26.85 19.74
CA ARG A 94 16.88 -26.73 21.22
C ARG A 94 18.18 -27.19 21.89
N LYS A 95 18.71 -28.35 21.48
CA LYS A 95 20.03 -28.80 21.95
C LYS A 95 21.12 -27.75 21.68
N LEU A 96 21.08 -27.14 20.50
CA LEU A 96 22.02 -26.10 20.08
C LEU A 96 21.89 -24.83 20.95
N THR A 97 20.66 -24.37 21.21
CA THR A 97 20.43 -23.19 22.06
C THR A 97 20.88 -23.42 23.49
N ASP A 98 20.60 -24.59 24.06
CA ASP A 98 21.02 -24.92 25.43
C ASP A 98 22.56 -24.90 25.55
N PHE A 99 23.24 -25.52 24.58
CA PHE A 99 24.70 -25.51 24.53
C PHE A 99 25.27 -24.09 24.41
N LEU A 100 24.75 -23.26 23.51
CA LEU A 100 25.28 -21.91 23.29
C LEU A 100 25.12 -21.01 24.52
N ILE A 101 23.97 -21.11 25.20
CA ILE A 101 23.70 -20.30 26.38
C ILE A 101 24.58 -20.74 27.55
N ASP A 102 24.78 -22.04 27.72
CA ASP A 102 25.71 -22.56 28.71
C ASP A 102 27.16 -22.15 28.37
N ALA A 103 27.58 -22.29 27.12
CA ALA A 103 28.92 -21.94 26.65
C ALA A 103 29.23 -20.45 26.82
N ILE A 104 28.30 -19.55 26.49
CA ILE A 104 28.48 -18.10 26.64
C ILE A 104 28.49 -17.68 28.12
N SER A 105 27.68 -18.33 28.97
CA SER A 105 27.57 -17.96 30.38
C SER A 105 28.70 -18.52 31.27
N THR A 106 29.24 -19.70 30.92
CA THR A 106 30.28 -20.42 31.67
C THR A 106 31.69 -20.29 31.07
N TRP A 107 31.89 -19.45 30.06
CA TRP A 107 33.19 -19.31 29.41
C TRP A 107 34.30 -18.85 30.38
N GLU A 108 35.36 -19.66 30.50
CA GLU A 108 36.54 -19.42 31.36
C GLU A 108 37.89 -19.51 30.62
N GLY A 109 37.88 -19.53 29.29
CA GLY A 109 39.10 -19.65 28.46
C GLY A 109 39.73 -21.06 28.45
N GLU A 110 40.38 -21.43 27.36
CA GLU A 110 41.00 -22.76 27.13
C GLU A 110 42.27 -22.97 27.98
N LYS A 111 42.88 -21.90 28.54
CA LYS A 111 44.11 -21.97 29.35
C LYS A 111 43.87 -22.02 30.87
N SER A 112 42.72 -22.55 31.31
CA SER A 112 42.21 -22.59 32.70
C SER A 112 43.11 -23.29 33.76
N GLY A 113 44.29 -23.79 33.40
CA GLY A 113 45.16 -24.51 34.34
C GLY A 113 45.76 -23.69 35.50
N VAL A 114 45.81 -22.36 35.45
CA VAL A 114 46.75 -21.59 36.31
C VAL A 114 46.09 -20.66 37.35
N THR A 115 44.83 -20.22 37.19
CA THR A 115 44.20 -19.33 38.18
C THR A 115 42.69 -19.55 38.29
N ARG A 116 42.27 -20.41 39.23
CA ARG A 116 40.87 -20.52 39.65
C ARG A 116 40.43 -19.23 40.36
N GLY A 117 39.47 -18.50 39.78
CA GLY A 117 38.76 -17.41 40.48
C GLY A 117 38.81 -16.01 39.83
N ALA A 118 39.52 -15.80 38.72
CA ALA A 118 39.48 -14.53 38.00
C ALA A 118 38.33 -14.50 36.98
N LEU A 119 37.51 -13.44 36.98
CA LEU A 119 36.44 -13.25 35.99
C LEU A 119 37.06 -13.03 34.60
N TRP A 120 37.08 -14.03 33.73
CA TRP A 120 37.63 -13.93 32.38
C TRP A 120 36.81 -12.96 31.52
N THR A 121 37.52 -12.15 30.73
CA THR A 121 36.96 -11.13 29.83
C THR A 121 37.61 -11.24 28.46
N LEU A 122 37.01 -10.65 27.43
CA LEU A 122 37.52 -10.66 26.06
C LEU A 122 38.97 -10.15 25.93
N ASP A 123 39.44 -9.32 26.88
CA ASP A 123 40.82 -8.81 26.95
C ASP A 123 41.86 -9.93 27.15
N ASP A 124 41.47 -11.05 27.78
CA ASP A 124 42.35 -12.19 28.09
C ASP A 124 42.28 -13.30 27.01
N ALA A 125 41.39 -13.16 26.03
CA ALA A 125 41.13 -14.16 24.98
C ALA A 125 42.22 -14.18 23.89
N THR A 126 42.60 -15.38 23.46
CA THR A 126 43.44 -15.64 22.28
C THR A 126 42.67 -15.47 20.98
N TYR A 127 43.38 -15.39 19.84
CA TYR A 127 42.75 -15.22 18.52
C TYR A 127 41.68 -16.30 18.20
N GLY A 128 41.96 -17.56 18.51
CA GLY A 128 41.02 -18.66 18.27
C GLY A 128 39.75 -18.56 19.13
N GLU A 129 39.90 -18.14 20.38
CA GLU A 129 38.78 -17.95 21.31
C GLU A 129 37.90 -16.76 20.91
N VAL A 130 38.49 -15.67 20.42
CA VAL A 130 37.71 -14.52 19.89
C VAL A 130 36.92 -14.92 18.65
N ASP A 131 37.51 -15.70 17.73
CA ASP A 131 36.81 -16.20 16.53
C ASP A 131 35.66 -17.15 16.91
N LEU A 132 35.85 -17.99 17.94
CA LEU A 132 34.80 -18.86 18.48
C LEU A 132 33.64 -18.07 19.09
N ILE A 133 33.94 -17.06 19.91
CA ILE A 133 32.92 -16.19 20.53
C ILE A 133 32.14 -15.44 19.44
N LEU A 134 32.81 -14.92 18.42
CA LEU A 134 32.17 -14.29 17.26
C LEU A 134 31.19 -15.24 16.58
N SER A 135 31.61 -16.48 16.30
CA SER A 135 30.74 -17.50 15.71
C SER A 135 29.55 -17.86 16.62
N TRP A 136 29.73 -17.91 17.94
CA TRP A 136 28.62 -18.11 18.88
C TRP A 136 27.64 -16.95 18.90
N ILE A 137 28.12 -15.70 18.81
CA ILE A 137 27.27 -14.50 18.73
C ILE A 137 26.47 -14.52 17.43
N GLU A 138 27.10 -14.79 16.29
CA GLU A 138 26.44 -14.88 14.99
C GLU A 138 25.37 -15.99 15.00
N LEU A 139 25.71 -17.18 15.50
CA LEU A 139 24.75 -18.28 15.61
C LEU A 139 23.58 -17.96 16.55
N SER A 140 23.87 -17.31 17.68
CA SER A 140 22.82 -16.85 18.61
C SER A 140 21.93 -15.81 17.96
N ASP A 141 22.47 -14.89 17.17
CA ASP A 141 21.70 -13.86 16.46
C ASP A 141 20.67 -14.47 15.51
N TRP A 142 21.07 -15.50 14.74
CA TRP A 142 20.17 -16.25 13.85
C TRP A 142 19.14 -17.09 14.59
N LEU A 143 19.51 -17.76 15.69
CA LEU A 143 18.54 -18.48 16.53
C LEU A 143 17.54 -17.53 17.20
N ILE A 144 17.96 -16.30 17.52
CA ILE A 144 17.05 -15.22 17.88
C ILE A 144 16.26 -14.75 16.64
N ASP A 145 16.74 -14.78 15.42
CA ASP A 145 15.90 -14.35 14.29
C ASP A 145 14.73 -15.33 14.02
N PHE A 146 14.99 -16.64 14.12
CA PHE A 146 14.01 -17.68 13.77
C PHE A 146 12.98 -18.02 14.85
N GLY A 147 13.20 -17.63 16.11
CA GLY A 147 12.24 -17.91 17.18
C GLY A 147 12.62 -18.99 18.18
N TYR A 148 13.82 -19.57 18.11
CA TYR A 148 14.17 -20.74 18.92
C TYR A 148 14.59 -20.40 20.36
N ILE A 149 15.18 -19.23 20.59
CA ILE A 149 15.61 -18.80 21.95
C ILE A 149 14.45 -18.25 22.80
N VAL A 150 13.44 -17.68 22.16
CA VAL A 150 12.22 -17.18 22.84
C VAL A 150 11.04 -17.82 22.14
N GLU A 151 10.53 -18.89 22.73
CA GLU A 151 9.31 -19.54 22.26
C GLU A 151 8.11 -18.61 22.50
N ASN A 152 7.19 -18.52 21.53
CA ASN A 152 5.96 -17.72 21.61
C ASN A 152 6.16 -16.24 22.03
N ARG A 153 7.03 -15.53 21.30
CA ARG A 153 7.41 -14.11 21.54
C ARG A 153 6.27 -13.11 21.65
N ASP A 154 5.16 -13.40 20.98
CA ASP A 154 3.99 -12.53 20.94
C ASP A 154 2.96 -12.88 22.04
N ALA A 155 3.23 -13.90 22.85
CA ALA A 155 2.38 -14.31 23.95
C ALA A 155 2.79 -13.65 25.27
N ILE A 156 1.82 -13.55 26.19
CA ILE A 156 2.00 -12.94 27.52
C ILE A 156 2.95 -13.76 28.41
N HIS A 157 3.05 -15.07 28.17
CA HIS A 157 3.90 -16.02 28.91
C HIS A 157 5.20 -16.36 28.18
N ALA A 158 5.72 -15.46 27.33
CA ALA A 158 7.01 -15.68 26.67
C ALA A 158 8.13 -15.90 27.71
N ASP A 159 8.92 -16.97 27.54
CA ASP A 159 10.02 -17.28 28.45
C ASP A 159 11.28 -16.51 28.04
N PHE A 160 11.68 -15.53 28.87
CA PHE A 160 12.90 -14.75 28.67
C PHE A 160 14.10 -15.27 29.45
N LYS A 161 13.99 -16.39 30.18
CA LYS A 161 15.08 -16.94 31.01
C LYS A 161 16.37 -17.18 30.23
N TYR A 162 16.25 -17.74 29.04
CA TYR A 162 17.37 -17.98 28.13
C TYR A 162 18.01 -16.68 27.63
N VAL A 163 17.20 -15.66 27.33
CA VAL A 163 17.68 -14.34 26.91
C VAL A 163 18.36 -13.61 28.06
N MET A 164 17.84 -13.70 29.29
CA MET A 164 18.47 -13.11 30.47
C MET A 164 19.86 -13.69 30.72
N LYS A 165 20.00 -15.02 30.63
CA LYS A 165 21.31 -15.70 30.74
C LYS A 165 22.27 -15.28 29.62
N LEU A 166 21.76 -15.19 28.39
CA LEU A 166 22.54 -14.73 27.25
C LEU A 166 22.99 -13.28 27.44
N PHE A 167 22.10 -12.39 27.86
CA PHE A 167 22.40 -10.98 28.12
C PHE A 167 23.48 -10.84 29.20
N GLU A 168 23.37 -11.58 30.30
CA GLU A 168 24.36 -11.61 31.37
C GLU A 168 25.72 -12.12 30.88
N GLY A 169 25.75 -13.23 30.15
CA GLY A 169 26.97 -13.82 29.60
C GLY A 169 27.65 -12.90 28.59
N LEU A 170 26.90 -12.29 27.68
CA LEU A 170 27.41 -11.32 26.71
C LEU A 170 28.03 -10.11 27.42
N PHE A 171 27.32 -9.47 28.36
CA PHE A 171 27.87 -8.33 29.11
C PHE A 171 29.08 -8.72 29.97
N ARG A 172 29.13 -9.94 30.51
CA ARG A 172 30.31 -10.47 31.22
C ARG A 172 31.51 -10.55 30.28
N ILE A 173 31.33 -11.07 29.07
CA ILE A 173 32.41 -11.24 28.08
C ILE A 173 32.94 -9.88 27.60
N ILE A 174 32.07 -8.90 27.35
CA ILE A 174 32.44 -7.60 26.77
C ILE A 174 33.21 -6.70 27.77
N LYS A 175 33.03 -6.86 29.09
CA LYS A 175 33.63 -5.97 30.12
C LYS A 175 35.14 -5.76 29.89
N VAL A 176 35.56 -4.50 29.91
CA VAL A 176 36.97 -4.09 29.76
C VAL A 176 37.64 -4.06 31.14
N LYS A 177 38.75 -4.77 31.32
CA LYS A 177 39.54 -4.73 32.57
C LYS A 177 40.55 -3.58 32.58
N LYS A 178 41.10 -3.22 31.41
CA LYS A 178 42.06 -2.11 31.25
C LYS A 178 41.72 -1.31 29.98
N LEU A 179 41.55 0.00 30.11
CA LEU A 179 41.44 0.86 28.92
C LEU A 179 42.75 0.74 28.11
N PRO A 180 42.69 0.38 26.81
CA PRO A 180 43.88 0.33 25.97
C PRO A 180 44.49 1.74 25.87
N THR A 181 45.79 1.87 26.13
CA THR A 181 46.50 3.15 26.15
C THR A 181 46.95 3.64 24.77
N ARG A 182 46.62 2.92 23.69
CA ARG A 182 46.67 3.32 22.28
C ARG A 182 46.14 2.15 21.47
N MET A 183 45.42 2.39 20.38
CA MET A 183 45.16 1.32 19.40
C MET A 183 46.51 0.88 18.82
N LYS A 184 46.96 -0.30 19.22
CA LYS A 184 48.00 -1.01 18.46
C LYS A 184 47.30 -1.66 17.28
N ASP A 185 47.95 -1.65 16.12
CA ASP A 185 47.51 -2.25 14.86
C ASP A 185 47.58 -3.80 14.91
N ASP A 186 47.17 -4.37 16.06
CA ASP A 186 47.21 -5.79 16.34
C ASP A 186 45.90 -6.41 15.85
N ARG A 187 45.99 -7.33 14.89
CA ARG A 187 44.85 -8.06 14.30
C ARG A 187 43.91 -8.68 15.35
N VAL A 188 44.44 -9.05 16.52
CA VAL A 188 43.66 -9.59 17.65
C VAL A 188 42.77 -8.50 18.26
N GLU A 189 43.27 -7.27 18.45
CA GLU A 189 42.48 -6.19 19.04
C GLU A 189 41.37 -5.73 18.08
N MET A 190 41.63 -5.72 16.76
CA MET A 190 40.57 -5.50 15.76
C MET A 190 39.47 -6.56 15.83
N MET A 191 39.82 -7.83 16.02
CA MET A 191 38.84 -8.91 16.18
C MET A 191 38.06 -8.76 17.50
N ARG A 192 38.69 -8.26 18.56
CA ARG A 192 38.02 -7.97 19.84
C ARG A 192 37.06 -6.79 19.70
N THR A 193 37.43 -5.71 19.02
CA THR A 193 36.50 -4.59 18.75
C THR A 193 35.34 -5.05 17.89
N LYS A 194 35.59 -5.90 16.87
CA LYS A 194 34.54 -6.54 16.08
C LYS A 194 33.58 -7.37 16.94
N ALA A 195 34.09 -8.21 17.84
CA ALA A 195 33.26 -9.02 18.74
C ALA A 195 32.41 -8.17 19.68
N ARG A 196 32.97 -7.09 20.25
CA ARG A 196 32.22 -6.12 21.05
C ARG A 196 31.11 -5.46 20.22
N SER A 197 31.41 -5.08 18.97
CA SER A 197 30.46 -4.45 18.04
C SER A 197 29.29 -5.38 17.70
N GLU A 198 29.56 -6.63 17.30
CA GLU A 198 28.51 -7.62 17.01
C GLU A 198 27.68 -7.95 18.25
N THR A 199 28.29 -7.92 19.43
CA THR A 199 27.54 -8.10 20.67
C THR A 199 26.55 -6.95 20.92
N PHE A 200 26.93 -5.69 20.67
CA PHE A 200 25.99 -4.57 20.80
C PHE A 200 24.83 -4.65 19.80
N LYS A 201 25.05 -5.16 18.59
CA LYS A 201 23.96 -5.43 17.65
C LYS A 201 22.99 -6.47 18.20
N LEU A 202 23.51 -7.59 18.71
CA LEU A 202 22.71 -8.64 19.33
C LEU A 202 21.92 -8.11 20.55
N LEU A 203 22.55 -7.31 21.40
CA LEU A 203 21.90 -6.65 22.54
C LEU A 203 20.80 -5.67 22.09
N SER A 204 21.02 -4.93 21.00
CA SER A 204 19.98 -4.06 20.42
C SER A 204 18.79 -4.85 19.90
N ARG A 205 19.01 -6.01 19.24
CA ARG A 205 17.96 -6.95 18.83
C ARG A 205 17.19 -7.48 20.04
N ILE A 206 17.90 -7.84 21.10
CA ILE A 206 17.31 -8.28 22.37
C ILE A 206 16.45 -7.16 23.00
N CYS A 207 16.87 -5.89 22.95
CA CYS A 207 16.06 -4.75 23.37
C CYS A 207 14.81 -4.52 22.51
N ASN A 208 14.81 -4.93 21.24
CA ASN A 208 13.62 -4.88 20.40
C ASN A 208 12.61 -5.95 20.82
N LEU A 209 13.05 -7.16 21.21
CA LEU A 209 12.16 -8.18 21.79
C LEU A 209 11.49 -7.69 23.08
N ARG A 210 12.22 -6.94 23.90
CA ARG A 210 11.64 -6.25 25.08
C ARG A 210 10.51 -5.30 24.66
N ALA A 211 10.72 -4.48 23.63
CA ALA A 211 9.69 -3.58 23.13
C ALA A 211 8.45 -4.36 22.64
N ASN A 212 8.66 -5.48 21.95
CA ASN A 212 7.58 -6.38 21.51
C ASN A 212 6.74 -6.91 22.70
N TYR A 213 7.41 -7.36 23.77
CA TYR A 213 6.72 -7.83 24.97
C TYR A 213 5.90 -6.73 25.64
N ARG A 214 6.46 -5.51 25.74
CA ARG A 214 5.76 -4.34 26.29
C ARG A 214 4.49 -4.01 25.51
N ILE A 215 4.51 -4.15 24.18
CA ILE A 215 3.34 -3.97 23.32
C ILE A 215 2.29 -5.06 23.60
N THR A 216 2.72 -6.31 23.74
CA THR A 216 1.81 -7.43 24.07
C THR A 216 1.15 -7.24 25.43
N CYS A 217 1.90 -6.82 26.46
CA CYS A 217 1.32 -6.48 27.77
C CYS A 217 0.31 -5.34 27.65
N ALA A 218 0.67 -4.26 26.96
CA ALA A 218 -0.22 -3.13 26.76
C ALA A 218 -1.53 -3.54 26.09
N LEU A 219 -1.46 -4.37 25.05
CA LEU A 219 -2.65 -4.88 24.36
C LEU A 219 -3.56 -5.68 25.30
N LYS A 220 -3.02 -6.63 26.08
CA LYS A 220 -3.82 -7.39 27.06
C LYS A 220 -4.54 -6.47 28.05
N TYR A 221 -3.83 -5.47 28.56
CA TYR A 221 -4.43 -4.53 29.50
C TYR A 221 -5.53 -3.68 28.87
N TRP A 222 -5.36 -3.28 27.61
CA TRP A 222 -6.45 -2.66 26.87
C TRP A 222 -7.62 -3.62 26.71
N GLU A 223 -7.40 -4.90 26.39
CA GLU A 223 -8.46 -5.93 26.37
C GLU A 223 -9.20 -5.99 27.71
N ASP A 224 -8.49 -6.08 28.84
CA ASP A 224 -9.08 -6.14 30.18
C ASP A 224 -9.91 -4.87 30.51
N ILE A 225 -9.44 -3.68 30.11
CA ILE A 225 -10.17 -2.40 30.28
C ILE A 225 -11.44 -2.39 29.43
N PHE A 226 -11.36 -2.82 28.16
CA PHE A 226 -12.52 -2.87 27.28
C PHE A 226 -13.56 -3.89 27.76
N GLU A 227 -13.14 -5.01 28.33
CA GLU A 227 -14.06 -5.97 28.97
C GLU A 227 -14.76 -5.38 30.19
N LYS A 228 -14.03 -4.66 31.03
CA LYS A 228 -14.61 -3.92 32.16
C LYS A 228 -15.61 -2.87 31.68
N LEU A 229 -15.33 -2.16 30.58
CA LEU A 229 -16.22 -1.15 30.00
C LEU A 229 -17.51 -1.76 29.43
N ASP A 230 -17.41 -2.88 28.69
CA ASP A 230 -18.57 -3.61 28.16
C ASP A 230 -19.48 -4.10 29.30
N GLY A 231 -18.89 -4.53 30.43
CA GLY A 231 -19.63 -4.93 31.63
C GLY A 231 -20.40 -3.80 32.32
N HIS A 232 -20.03 -2.53 32.11
CA HIS A 232 -20.68 -1.35 32.70
C HIS A 232 -21.71 -0.68 31.77
N GLN A 233 -22.01 -1.26 30.59
CA GLN A 233 -22.90 -0.66 29.57
C GLN A 233 -22.55 0.80 29.21
N VAL A 234 -21.25 1.14 29.19
CA VAL A 234 -20.82 2.44 28.68
C VAL A 234 -20.95 2.42 27.16
N ASN A 235 -22.10 2.85 26.66
CA ASN A 235 -22.33 3.00 25.23
C ASN A 235 -21.46 4.16 24.71
N PHE A 236 -20.41 3.85 23.96
CA PHE A 236 -19.77 4.84 23.10
C PHE A 236 -20.82 5.37 22.12
N HIS A 237 -21.36 6.57 22.36
CA HIS A 237 -22.23 7.19 21.40
C HIS A 237 -21.47 7.39 20.09
N LYS A 238 -21.92 6.71 19.01
CA LYS A 238 -21.42 6.84 17.62
C LYS A 238 -21.35 8.30 17.12
N THR A 239 -21.90 9.25 17.85
CA THR A 239 -21.93 10.68 17.53
C THR A 239 -20.58 11.37 17.63
N HIS A 240 -19.62 10.89 18.43
CA HIS A 240 -18.27 11.49 18.51
C HIS A 240 -17.28 10.95 17.47
N PHE A 241 -17.56 9.79 16.89
CA PHE A 241 -16.78 9.18 15.82
C PHE A 241 -17.67 9.04 14.58
N SER A 242 -17.88 10.13 13.83
CA SER A 242 -18.54 10.01 12.53
C SER A 242 -17.65 9.19 11.59
N TRP A 243 -18.06 7.97 11.33
CA TRP A 243 -17.46 7.08 10.35
C TRP A 243 -17.79 7.61 8.94
N THR A 244 -16.98 8.53 8.41
CA THR A 244 -16.93 8.75 6.97
C THR A 244 -15.83 7.86 6.41
N GLY A 245 -16.20 7.03 5.43
CA GLY A 245 -15.44 5.89 4.95
C GLY A 245 -13.92 6.10 4.81
N SER A 246 -13.24 5.00 5.10
CA SER A 246 -11.91 4.62 4.60
C SER A 246 -10.67 5.32 5.18
N ASN A 247 -10.79 6.16 6.20
CA ASN A 247 -9.65 6.55 7.04
C ASN A 247 -10.09 6.75 8.50
N LEU A 248 -9.21 6.44 9.46
CA LEU A 248 -9.06 7.35 10.61
C LEU A 248 -8.45 8.66 10.05
N SER A 249 -9.25 9.40 9.29
CA SER A 249 -9.02 10.80 9.01
C SER A 249 -10.16 11.48 9.71
N MET A 250 -9.84 12.07 10.85
CA MET A 250 -10.60 13.19 11.39
C MET A 250 -10.91 14.10 10.20
N SER A 251 -12.18 14.21 9.81
CA SER A 251 -12.62 15.29 8.95
C SER A 251 -12.50 16.58 9.78
N PHE A 252 -11.27 17.10 9.84
CA PHE A 252 -11.04 18.47 10.27
C PHE A 252 -11.67 19.37 9.23
N SER A 253 -12.93 19.75 9.47
CA SER A 253 -13.36 21.09 9.12
C SER A 253 -12.35 22.05 9.76
N SER A 254 -12.03 23.11 9.04
CA SER A 254 -11.01 24.11 9.35
C SER A 254 -11.34 24.94 10.59
N ASN A 255 -11.40 24.29 11.76
CA ASN A 255 -11.36 24.91 13.07
C ASN A 255 -10.42 24.09 13.94
N SER A 256 -9.33 24.71 14.35
CA SER A 256 -8.22 24.18 15.16
C SER A 256 -8.60 23.72 16.58
N GLY A 257 -9.87 23.46 16.88
CA GLY A 257 -10.36 23.12 18.22
C GLY A 257 -10.63 21.63 18.50
N SER A 258 -10.83 20.77 17.49
CA SER A 258 -11.54 19.49 17.74
C SER A 258 -10.66 18.30 18.22
N ARG A 259 -9.34 18.28 17.99
CA ARG A 259 -8.50 17.10 18.37
C ARG A 259 -8.24 17.09 19.87
N ASP A 260 -7.94 18.25 20.41
CA ASP A 260 -7.63 18.42 21.83
C ASP A 260 -8.90 18.26 22.66
N ASP A 261 -10.06 18.69 22.16
CA ASP A 261 -11.34 18.46 22.83
C ASP A 261 -11.75 16.98 22.81
N LEU A 262 -11.47 16.24 21.73
CA LEU A 262 -11.71 14.79 21.68
C LEU A 262 -10.73 14.01 22.58
N LEU A 263 -9.46 14.41 22.63
CA LEU A 263 -8.47 13.84 23.55
C LEU A 263 -8.80 14.16 25.02
N LYS A 264 -9.37 15.34 25.30
CA LYS A 264 -9.88 15.69 26.64
C LYS A 264 -11.09 14.84 26.99
N ASN A 265 -12.06 14.70 26.09
CA ASN A 265 -13.26 13.88 26.32
C ASN A 265 -12.89 12.40 26.53
N LEU A 266 -12.00 11.84 25.70
CA LEU A 266 -11.47 10.49 25.91
C LEU A 266 -10.72 10.38 27.23
N ARG A 267 -9.89 11.37 27.58
CA ARG A 267 -9.21 11.39 28.88
C ARG A 267 -10.21 11.36 30.02
N ASP A 268 -11.30 12.13 29.92
CA ASP A 268 -12.35 12.21 30.94
C ASP A 268 -13.15 10.90 31.03
N GLU A 269 -13.41 10.22 29.92
CA GLU A 269 -14.03 8.88 29.89
C GLU A 269 -13.13 7.79 30.49
N PHE A 270 -11.80 7.87 30.31
CA PHE A 270 -10.84 6.93 30.88
C PHE A 270 -10.32 7.30 32.28
N ARG A 271 -10.71 8.46 32.85
CA ARG A 271 -10.34 8.86 34.22
C ARG A 271 -10.64 7.80 35.29
N PRO A 272 -11.78 7.07 35.27
CA PRO A 272 -12.05 6.02 36.25
C PRO A 272 -11.02 4.88 36.24
N TYR A 273 -10.35 4.67 35.11
CA TYR A 273 -9.33 3.63 34.90
C TYR A 273 -7.90 4.19 34.98
N GLU A 274 -7.71 5.42 35.46
CA GLU A 274 -6.39 6.04 35.61
C GLU A 274 -5.47 5.20 36.51
N GLN A 275 -6.01 4.59 37.58
CA GLN A 275 -5.25 3.69 38.45
C GLN A 275 -4.81 2.41 37.74
N ASP A 276 -5.69 1.80 36.92
CA ASP A 276 -5.37 0.62 36.11
C ASP A 276 -4.28 0.95 35.06
N LEU A 277 -4.31 2.15 34.48
CA LEU A 277 -3.28 2.64 33.55
C LEU A 277 -1.94 2.94 34.25
N VAL A 278 -1.96 3.44 35.48
CA VAL A 278 -0.75 3.62 36.29
C VAL A 278 -0.15 2.25 36.65
N GLU A 279 -0.98 1.27 37.02
CA GLU A 279 -0.56 -0.10 37.27
C GLU A 279 0.04 -0.73 36.00
N LEU A 280 -0.55 -0.49 34.83
CA LEU A 280 -0.02 -0.91 33.54
C LEU A 280 1.39 -0.35 33.29
N ILE A 281 1.56 0.96 33.45
CA ILE A 281 2.86 1.62 33.25
C ILE A 281 3.90 1.03 34.22
N ALA A 282 3.51 0.75 35.47
CA ALA A 282 4.37 0.09 36.44
C ALA A 282 4.74 -1.34 35.99
N LYS A 283 3.79 -2.16 35.51
CA LYS A 283 4.14 -3.52 35.04
C LYS A 283 5.01 -3.53 33.78
N ILE A 284 4.85 -2.56 32.87
CA ILE A 284 5.62 -2.49 31.62
C ILE A 284 7.06 -1.99 31.83
N PHE A 285 7.26 -1.03 32.74
CA PHE A 285 8.54 -0.32 32.90
C PHE A 285 9.23 -0.53 34.24
N ASP A 286 8.54 -0.98 35.28
CA ASP A 286 9.12 -1.22 36.61
C ASP A 286 9.41 -2.72 36.87
N GLN A 287 9.45 -3.54 35.82
CA GLN A 287 9.86 -4.95 35.87
C GLN A 287 11.02 -5.24 34.91
N ASN A 288 11.93 -6.13 35.33
CA ASN A 288 12.98 -6.66 34.46
C ASN A 288 12.40 -7.75 33.56
N ILE A 289 12.46 -7.53 32.25
CA ILE A 289 11.88 -8.43 31.23
C ILE A 289 13.01 -9.23 30.57
N VAL A 290 14.09 -8.55 30.22
CA VAL A 290 15.15 -9.08 29.36
C VAL A 290 16.53 -8.93 30.00
N SER A 291 16.68 -7.94 30.88
CA SER A 291 17.89 -7.72 31.66
C SER A 291 17.90 -8.52 32.97
N PRO A 292 19.06 -9.05 33.39
CA PRO A 292 19.18 -9.71 34.68
C PRO A 292 19.04 -8.71 35.82
N ALA A 293 18.60 -9.18 36.99
CA ALA A 293 18.40 -8.36 38.19
C ALA A 293 19.69 -7.63 38.65
N SER A 294 20.87 -8.15 38.26
CA SER A 294 22.18 -7.56 38.56
C SER A 294 22.49 -6.28 37.77
N MET A 295 21.89 -6.09 36.58
CA MET A 295 22.12 -4.91 35.74
C MET A 295 20.91 -3.97 35.68
N ALA A 296 19.69 -4.48 35.87
CA ALA A 296 18.46 -3.70 35.95
C ALA A 296 18.26 -2.68 34.79
N SER A 297 18.73 -3.03 33.59
CA SER A 297 18.70 -2.16 32.40
C SER A 297 17.26 -1.83 31.96
N ASP A 298 16.29 -2.67 32.30
CA ASP A 298 14.89 -2.43 31.94
C ASP A 298 14.22 -1.37 32.83
N LEU A 299 14.77 -1.11 34.02
CA LEU A 299 14.23 -0.21 35.05
C LEU A 299 14.75 1.24 34.93
N TYR A 300 15.36 1.61 33.80
CA TYR A 300 15.96 2.92 33.64
C TYR A 300 14.93 4.06 33.83
N LYS A 301 15.20 4.95 34.79
CA LYS A 301 14.43 6.18 35.02
C LYS A 301 15.20 7.39 34.50
N LYS A 302 14.47 8.32 33.86
CA LYS A 302 15.04 9.55 33.26
C LYS A 302 15.84 10.32 34.32
N GLY A 303 17.14 10.47 34.11
CA GLY A 303 18.05 11.16 35.03
C GLY A 303 18.93 10.24 35.90
N GLY A 304 18.66 8.93 35.94
CA GLY A 304 19.43 7.93 36.70
C GLY A 304 20.74 7.47 36.03
N TYR A 305 21.36 8.30 35.19
CA TYR A 305 22.48 7.87 34.34
C TYR A 305 23.78 7.56 35.11
N ARG A 306 23.92 8.06 36.35
CA ARG A 306 25.15 7.90 37.15
C ARG A 306 25.24 6.55 37.85
N GLU A 307 24.10 5.94 38.16
CA GLU A 307 24.02 4.71 38.95
C GLU A 307 23.89 3.46 38.05
N ASP A 308 23.71 3.65 36.74
CA ASP A 308 23.48 2.58 35.79
C ASP A 308 24.79 1.93 35.30
N VAL A 309 24.96 0.66 35.64
CA VAL A 309 26.12 -0.17 35.26
C VAL A 309 26.21 -0.34 33.73
N THR A 310 25.08 -0.33 33.01
CA THR A 310 25.07 -0.46 31.56
C THR A 310 25.59 0.80 30.87
N ILE A 311 25.18 1.97 31.33
CA ILE A 311 25.61 3.26 30.77
C ILE A 311 27.10 3.49 31.00
N SER A 312 27.59 3.23 32.22
CA SER A 312 29.02 3.34 32.53
C SER A 312 29.87 2.38 31.69
N SER A 313 29.38 1.14 31.47
CA SER A 313 30.01 0.18 30.56
C SER A 313 30.03 0.70 29.12
N ILE A 314 28.90 1.17 28.58
CA ILE A 314 28.81 1.73 27.21
C ILE A 314 29.77 2.91 27.01
N LEU A 315 29.82 3.85 27.95
CA LEU A 315 30.72 5.00 27.90
C LEU A 315 32.20 4.58 27.91
N SER A 316 32.54 3.49 28.58
CA SER A 316 33.91 2.94 28.53
C SER A 316 34.28 2.41 27.15
N PHE A 317 33.33 1.90 26.37
CA PHE A 317 33.56 1.43 25.00
C PHE A 317 33.67 2.58 23.99
N ILE A 318 32.89 3.65 24.17
CA ILE A 318 33.00 4.85 23.31
C ILE A 318 34.39 5.47 23.40
N ARG A 319 35.04 5.38 24.57
CA ARG A 319 36.42 5.84 24.78
C ARG A 319 37.47 5.05 24.00
N LEU A 320 37.13 3.89 23.44
CA LEU A 320 38.05 3.10 22.62
C LEU A 320 38.35 3.74 21.26
N GLY A 321 37.46 4.60 20.75
CA GLY A 321 37.71 5.40 19.55
C GLY A 321 37.53 4.68 18.19
N ASP A 322 36.95 3.48 18.17
CA ASP A 322 36.55 2.78 16.93
C ASP A 322 35.20 3.31 16.43
N VAL A 323 35.09 3.65 15.15
CA VAL A 323 33.89 4.22 14.53
C VAL A 323 32.71 3.25 14.59
N ILE A 324 32.93 1.99 14.18
CA ILE A 324 31.84 0.99 14.05
C ILE A 324 31.33 0.57 15.43
N LEU A 325 32.24 0.38 16.38
CA LEU A 325 31.87 0.07 17.77
C LEU A 325 31.10 1.23 18.40
N THR A 326 31.54 2.47 18.19
CA THR A 326 30.89 3.66 18.73
C THR A 326 29.48 3.82 18.17
N GLU A 327 29.27 3.56 16.88
CA GLU A 327 27.96 3.59 16.26
C GLU A 327 26.98 2.61 16.93
N HIS A 328 27.33 1.32 17.02
CA HIS A 328 26.46 0.33 17.65
C HIS A 328 26.24 0.58 19.14
N ALA A 329 27.29 1.03 19.84
CA ALA A 329 27.20 1.40 21.26
C ALA A 329 26.26 2.59 21.48
N VAL A 330 26.29 3.61 20.60
CA VAL A 330 25.39 4.77 20.66
C VAL A 330 23.95 4.38 20.30
N VAL A 331 23.73 3.54 19.29
CA VAL A 331 22.39 3.04 18.95
C VAL A 331 21.78 2.28 20.13
N PHE A 332 22.57 1.43 20.79
CA PHE A 332 22.15 0.73 22.00
C PHE A 332 21.88 1.71 23.15
N LEU A 333 22.73 2.71 23.35
CA LEU A 333 22.55 3.75 24.37
C LEU A 333 21.26 4.54 24.17
N ILE A 334 20.97 4.99 22.95
CA ILE A 334 19.74 5.71 22.62
C ILE A 334 18.52 4.82 22.89
N THR A 335 18.59 3.56 22.47
CA THR A 335 17.50 2.58 22.71
C THR A 335 17.28 2.34 24.20
N HIS A 336 18.34 2.35 25.00
CA HIS A 336 18.30 2.19 26.46
C HIS A 336 17.79 3.45 27.19
N LEU A 337 18.13 4.66 26.73
CA LEU A 337 17.70 5.91 27.36
C LEU A 337 16.27 6.31 27.01
N PHE A 338 15.84 6.07 25.77
CA PHE A 338 14.56 6.54 25.23
C PHE A 338 13.47 5.45 25.18
N GLN A 339 13.48 4.52 26.13
CA GLN A 339 12.57 3.38 26.15
C GLN A 339 11.09 3.75 26.05
N ARG A 340 10.64 4.77 26.81
CA ARG A 340 9.24 5.23 26.81
C ARG A 340 8.84 5.92 25.52
N ASN A 341 9.71 6.77 24.97
CA ASN A 341 9.44 7.47 23.72
C ASN A 341 9.36 6.50 22.56
N LYS A 342 10.31 5.55 22.48
CA LYS A 342 10.31 4.49 21.48
C LYS A 342 9.02 3.65 21.56
N PHE A 343 8.62 3.23 22.76
CA PHE A 343 7.36 2.51 22.94
C PHE A 343 6.12 3.30 22.45
N VAL A 344 6.04 4.60 22.71
CA VAL A 344 4.95 5.45 22.23
C VAL A 344 4.97 5.61 20.71
N GLU A 345 6.14 5.65 20.09
CA GLU A 345 6.28 5.65 18.63
C GLU A 345 5.86 4.31 18.03
N ASP A 346 6.32 3.19 18.60
CA ASP A 346 5.97 1.83 18.20
C ASP A 346 4.45 1.59 18.28
N LEU A 347 3.78 2.11 19.31
CA LEU A 347 2.32 2.04 19.45
C LEU A 347 1.54 2.74 18.31
N LYS A 348 2.13 3.74 17.63
CA LYS A 348 1.45 4.40 16.49
C LYS A 348 1.34 3.48 15.28
N PHE A 349 2.24 2.51 15.17
CA PHE A 349 2.26 1.52 14.09
C PHE A 349 1.45 0.26 14.42
N LEU A 350 1.02 0.09 15.67
CA LEU A 350 0.25 -1.06 16.12
C LEU A 350 -1.10 -1.17 15.38
N GLN A 351 -1.32 -2.30 14.73
CA GLN A 351 -2.56 -2.67 14.08
C GLN A 351 -3.18 -3.88 14.79
N VAL A 352 -4.40 -3.69 15.30
CA VAL A 352 -5.13 -4.75 16.02
C VAL A 352 -6.24 -5.31 15.12
N LEU A 353 -6.19 -6.61 14.88
CA LEU A 353 -7.17 -7.38 14.12
C LEU A 353 -8.23 -7.93 15.09
N VAL A 354 -9.43 -7.37 15.02
CA VAL A 354 -10.51 -7.65 15.99
C VAL A 354 -11.46 -8.77 15.53
N TYR A 355 -11.48 -9.12 14.25
CA TYR A 355 -12.40 -10.11 13.68
C TYR A 355 -11.66 -11.27 12.98
N PRO A 356 -12.16 -12.51 13.09
CA PRO A 356 -11.49 -13.70 12.55
C PRO A 356 -11.20 -13.65 11.04
N GLU A 357 -12.09 -13.04 10.25
CA GLU A 357 -11.94 -12.91 8.80
C GLU A 357 -10.79 -11.96 8.44
N ALA A 358 -10.52 -10.94 9.26
CA ALA A 358 -9.37 -10.05 9.08
C ALA A 358 -8.06 -10.80 9.24
N VAL A 359 -7.99 -11.72 10.21
CA VAL A 359 -6.80 -12.55 10.47
C VAL A 359 -6.56 -13.51 9.31
N LYS A 360 -7.63 -14.12 8.79
CA LYS A 360 -7.56 -14.93 7.57
C LYS A 360 -7.02 -14.10 6.40
N LEU A 361 -7.62 -12.94 6.14
CA LEU A 361 -7.21 -12.06 5.06
C LEU A 361 -5.74 -11.61 5.20
N TYR A 362 -5.33 -11.23 6.41
CA TYR A 362 -3.96 -10.81 6.70
C TYR A 362 -2.93 -11.90 6.33
N ASN A 363 -3.17 -13.14 6.73
CA ASN A 363 -2.29 -14.25 6.40
C ASN A 363 -2.34 -14.63 4.91
N GLU A 364 -3.50 -14.51 4.27
CA GLU A 364 -3.65 -14.71 2.84
C GLU A 364 -2.88 -13.64 2.04
N ILE A 365 -2.91 -12.37 2.46
CA ILE A 365 -2.16 -11.27 1.83
C ILE A 365 -0.65 -11.54 1.93
N LYS A 366 -0.15 -11.90 3.12
CA LYS A 366 1.26 -12.23 3.31
C LYS A 366 1.70 -13.32 2.33
N HIS A 367 0.92 -14.39 2.24
CA HIS A 367 1.20 -15.49 1.31
C HIS A 367 1.16 -15.05 -0.17
N VAL A 368 0.18 -14.22 -0.54
CA VAL A 368 0.08 -13.69 -1.92
C VAL A 368 1.28 -12.81 -2.27
N ILE A 369 1.76 -11.95 -1.36
CA ILE A 369 2.95 -11.12 -1.61
C ILE A 369 4.18 -12.00 -1.86
N GLU A 370 4.43 -12.96 -0.97
CA GLU A 370 5.56 -13.90 -1.11
C GLU A 370 5.48 -14.66 -2.44
N ARG A 371 4.29 -15.14 -2.80
CA ARG A 371 4.09 -15.92 -4.02
C ARG A 371 4.18 -15.08 -5.28
N LEU A 372 3.56 -13.91 -5.35
CA LEU A 372 3.65 -13.01 -6.52
C LEU A 372 5.11 -12.56 -6.75
N THR A 373 5.85 -12.29 -5.67
CA THR A 373 7.27 -11.92 -5.76
C THR A 373 8.12 -13.08 -6.28
N ALA A 374 7.86 -14.30 -5.84
CA ALA A 374 8.53 -15.50 -6.34
C ALA A 374 8.17 -15.80 -7.82
N LEU A 375 6.89 -15.65 -8.17
CA LEU A 375 6.37 -15.91 -9.51
C LEU A 375 6.90 -14.89 -10.54
N LYS A 376 7.33 -13.69 -10.14
CA LYS A 376 7.91 -12.70 -11.06
C LYS A 376 9.01 -13.29 -11.94
N LYS A 377 9.95 -14.04 -11.34
CA LYS A 377 11.06 -14.68 -12.08
C LYS A 377 10.58 -15.76 -13.06
N THR A 378 9.50 -16.46 -12.75
CA THR A 378 8.95 -17.51 -13.62
C THR A 378 8.03 -16.94 -14.70
N LEU A 379 7.40 -15.79 -14.43
CA LEU A 379 6.61 -15.02 -15.39
C LEU A 379 7.50 -14.36 -16.45
N ASP A 380 8.71 -13.93 -16.09
CA ASP A 380 9.73 -13.48 -17.05
C ASP A 380 10.09 -14.57 -18.08
N VAL A 381 10.00 -15.85 -17.67
CA VAL A 381 10.30 -17.04 -18.50
C VAL A 381 9.05 -17.56 -19.24
N ASP A 382 7.90 -16.89 -19.11
CA ASP A 382 6.63 -17.23 -19.78
C ASP A 382 6.02 -18.60 -19.42
N ASP A 383 6.19 -19.07 -18.19
CA ASP A 383 5.55 -20.32 -17.73
C ASP A 383 4.01 -20.19 -17.60
N GLU A 384 3.26 -21.10 -18.21
CA GLU A 384 1.79 -21.07 -18.25
C GLU A 384 1.16 -21.24 -16.86
N ASN A 385 1.71 -22.15 -16.05
CA ASN A 385 1.19 -22.45 -14.72
C ASN A 385 1.34 -21.24 -13.77
N ALA A 386 2.42 -20.48 -13.93
CA ALA A 386 2.66 -19.26 -13.17
C ALA A 386 1.60 -18.17 -13.45
N TYR A 387 1.15 -18.03 -14.71
CA TYR A 387 0.08 -17.09 -15.07
C TYR A 387 -1.27 -17.49 -14.47
N GLU A 388 -1.63 -18.78 -14.51
CA GLU A 388 -2.88 -19.27 -13.90
C GLU A 388 -2.88 -19.06 -12.40
N GLU A 389 -1.78 -19.39 -11.73
CA GLU A 389 -1.64 -19.19 -10.29
C GLU A 389 -1.78 -17.71 -9.91
N ALA A 390 -1.02 -16.81 -10.56
CA ALA A 390 -1.10 -15.38 -10.29
C ALA A 390 -2.51 -14.82 -10.51
N ASN A 391 -3.20 -15.26 -11.58
CA ASN A 391 -4.58 -14.85 -11.86
C ASN A 391 -5.57 -15.31 -10.79
N THR A 392 -5.42 -16.54 -10.27
CA THR A 392 -6.30 -17.04 -9.19
C THR A 392 -6.06 -16.32 -7.86
N LEU A 393 -4.81 -16.00 -7.53
CA LEU A 393 -4.46 -15.26 -6.33
C LEU A 393 -5.02 -13.84 -6.37
N LEU A 394 -4.83 -13.13 -7.50
CA LEU A 394 -5.40 -11.79 -7.71
C LEU A 394 -6.93 -11.79 -7.67
N GLN A 395 -7.57 -12.81 -8.24
CA GLN A 395 -9.03 -12.91 -8.20
C GLN A 395 -9.57 -13.03 -6.78
N LYS A 396 -8.97 -13.89 -5.96
CA LYS A 396 -9.37 -14.03 -4.55
C LYS A 396 -9.23 -12.72 -3.79
N MET A 397 -8.19 -11.93 -4.07
CA MET A 397 -8.00 -10.62 -3.46
C MET A 397 -9.03 -9.60 -3.95
N ILE A 398 -9.43 -9.65 -5.23
CA ILE A 398 -10.54 -8.84 -5.75
C ILE A 398 -11.85 -9.22 -5.05
N ASP A 399 -12.14 -10.52 -4.92
CA ASP A 399 -13.38 -11.01 -4.31
C ASP A 399 -13.50 -10.55 -2.84
N ASN A 400 -12.39 -10.48 -2.10
CA ASN A 400 -12.34 -10.00 -0.71
C ASN A 400 -12.59 -8.48 -0.55
N VAL A 401 -12.52 -7.71 -1.64
CA VAL A 401 -12.67 -6.24 -1.64
C VAL A 401 -13.87 -5.78 -2.47
N THR A 402 -14.51 -6.68 -3.21
CA THR A 402 -15.74 -6.36 -3.93
C THR A 402 -16.95 -6.39 -3.00
N LEU A 403 -17.87 -5.46 -3.23
CA LEU A 403 -19.10 -5.36 -2.44
C LEU A 403 -19.99 -6.58 -2.69
N SER A 404 -20.24 -7.39 -1.67
CA SER A 404 -21.13 -8.56 -1.74
C SER A 404 -22.19 -8.49 -0.63
N LYS A 405 -23.24 -9.31 -0.73
CA LYS A 405 -24.26 -9.44 0.34
C LYS A 405 -23.64 -9.85 1.67
N ASP A 406 -22.51 -10.56 1.62
CA ASP A 406 -21.76 -11.04 2.78
C ASP A 406 -20.66 -10.07 3.25
N ILE A 407 -20.31 -9.04 2.45
CA ILE A 407 -19.22 -8.09 2.74
C ILE A 407 -19.75 -6.64 2.66
N PRO A 408 -20.13 -6.03 3.80
CA PRO A 408 -20.56 -4.63 3.84
C PRO A 408 -19.40 -3.67 3.53
N LYS A 409 -19.75 -2.44 3.11
CA LYS A 409 -18.79 -1.35 2.79
C LYS A 409 -17.73 -1.13 3.88
N GLU A 410 -18.11 -1.33 5.14
CA GLU A 410 -17.19 -1.16 6.27
C GLU A 410 -16.08 -2.22 6.30
N ILE A 411 -16.39 -3.48 5.96
CA ILE A 411 -15.39 -4.55 5.89
C ILE A 411 -14.51 -4.34 4.67
N VAL A 412 -15.07 -3.93 3.53
CA VAL A 412 -14.29 -3.56 2.34
C VAL A 412 -13.25 -2.49 2.66
N ALA A 413 -13.65 -1.41 3.33
CA ALA A 413 -12.71 -0.34 3.72
C ALA A 413 -11.61 -0.83 4.68
N LYS A 414 -11.95 -1.74 5.61
CA LYS A 414 -10.95 -2.35 6.50
C LYS A 414 -10.00 -3.27 5.73
N ASN A 415 -10.51 -4.06 4.79
CA ASN A 415 -9.71 -4.96 3.95
C ASN A 415 -8.76 -4.17 3.03
N GLN A 416 -9.24 -3.09 2.39
CA GLN A 416 -8.40 -2.15 1.62
C GLN A 416 -7.27 -1.58 2.47
N ARG A 417 -7.56 -1.18 3.72
CA ARG A 417 -6.55 -0.67 4.65
C ARG A 417 -5.50 -1.73 5.01
N ILE A 418 -5.91 -2.97 5.28
CA ILE A 418 -4.98 -4.07 5.57
C ILE A 418 -4.05 -4.32 4.37
N MET A 419 -4.61 -4.38 3.16
CA MET A 419 -3.84 -4.57 1.93
C MET A 419 -2.84 -3.44 1.67
N LEU A 420 -3.26 -2.19 1.89
CA LEU A 420 -2.41 -1.02 1.69
C LEU A 420 -1.27 -0.95 2.72
N ASN A 421 -1.55 -1.29 3.98
CA ASN A 421 -0.55 -1.34 5.05
C ASN A 421 0.52 -2.41 4.79
N TRP A 422 0.15 -3.50 4.13
CA TRP A 422 1.07 -4.55 3.68
C TRP A 422 1.75 -4.26 2.34
N GLU A 423 1.42 -3.13 1.70
CA GLU A 423 2.00 -2.71 0.44
C GLU A 423 1.79 -3.72 -0.70
N LEU A 424 0.66 -4.44 -0.68
CA LEU A 424 0.30 -5.40 -1.74
C LEU A 424 0.20 -4.74 -3.13
N ASP A 425 0.04 -3.42 -3.19
CA ASP A 425 0.06 -2.65 -4.42
C ASP A 425 1.43 -2.68 -5.14
N GLU A 426 2.54 -2.75 -4.41
CA GLU A 426 3.88 -2.75 -4.97
C GLU A 426 4.20 -3.97 -5.84
N PRO A 427 4.04 -5.23 -5.37
CA PRO A 427 4.27 -6.39 -6.20
C PRO A 427 3.31 -6.42 -7.41
N VAL A 428 2.09 -5.88 -7.27
CA VAL A 428 1.14 -5.80 -8.39
C VAL A 428 1.57 -4.77 -9.44
N ILE A 429 2.06 -3.60 -9.03
CA ILE A 429 2.64 -2.60 -9.94
C ILE A 429 3.89 -3.16 -10.62
N ASP A 430 4.70 -3.90 -9.88
CA ASP A 430 5.90 -4.54 -10.41
C ASP A 430 5.58 -5.58 -11.49
N LEU A 431 4.47 -6.33 -11.36
CA LEU A 431 3.98 -7.21 -12.42
C LEU A 431 3.52 -6.44 -13.66
N LEU A 432 2.99 -5.23 -13.49
CA LEU A 432 2.62 -4.36 -14.62
C LEU A 432 3.84 -3.81 -15.36
N ARG A 433 5.03 -3.79 -14.76
CA ARG A 433 6.27 -3.35 -15.44
C ARG A 433 6.86 -4.41 -16.37
N LEU A 434 6.26 -5.60 -16.44
CA LEU A 434 6.68 -6.64 -17.39
C LEU A 434 6.47 -6.16 -18.83
N ASN A 435 7.43 -6.42 -19.72
CA ASN A 435 7.32 -6.01 -21.11
C ASN A 435 6.15 -6.75 -21.79
N ILE A 436 5.19 -6.00 -22.32
CA ILE A 436 4.07 -6.59 -23.09
C ILE A 436 4.58 -7.10 -24.45
N THR A 437 5.61 -6.48 -24.99
CA THR A 437 6.27 -6.86 -26.24
C THR A 437 7.55 -7.65 -25.96
N LEU A 438 7.56 -8.94 -26.31
CA LEU A 438 8.78 -9.73 -26.38
C LEU A 438 9.67 -9.15 -27.50
N SER A 439 10.93 -8.81 -27.17
CA SER A 439 11.94 -8.42 -28.16
C SER A 439 12.15 -9.56 -29.16
N SER A 440 12.33 -9.19 -30.43
CA SER A 440 12.64 -10.09 -31.53
C SER A 440 13.83 -10.98 -31.17
N ASP A 441 13.60 -12.29 -31.11
CA ASP A 441 14.48 -13.32 -31.68
C ASP A 441 13.70 -14.65 -31.71
N ASP A 442 13.37 -15.10 -32.94
CA ASP A 442 13.07 -16.46 -33.39
C ASP A 442 12.18 -17.41 -32.57
N VAL A 443 10.85 -17.17 -32.48
CA VAL A 443 9.85 -18.24 -32.25
C VAL A 443 8.49 -17.92 -32.91
N HIS A 444 7.85 -18.94 -33.50
CA HIS A 444 6.55 -18.99 -34.19
C HIS A 444 5.48 -17.96 -33.77
N GLU A 445 4.84 -17.33 -34.76
CA GLU A 445 3.87 -16.23 -34.64
C GLU A 445 2.61 -16.58 -33.79
N ALA A 446 2.12 -17.82 -33.87
CA ALA A 446 0.95 -18.27 -33.11
C ALA A 446 1.22 -18.46 -31.59
N GLY A 447 2.40 -18.98 -31.22
CA GLY A 447 2.78 -19.12 -29.81
C GLY A 447 3.03 -17.76 -29.14
N ARG A 448 3.55 -16.80 -29.92
CA ARG A 448 3.76 -15.41 -29.46
C ARG A 448 2.45 -14.71 -29.13
N GLN A 449 1.43 -14.85 -29.99
CA GLN A 449 0.12 -14.24 -29.75
C GLN A 449 -0.54 -14.79 -28.48
N GLN A 450 -0.42 -16.10 -28.23
CA GLN A 450 -0.97 -16.74 -27.03
C GLN A 450 -0.25 -16.27 -25.74
N SER A 451 1.08 -16.11 -25.77
CA SER A 451 1.83 -15.52 -24.64
C SER A 451 1.41 -14.07 -24.37
N VAL A 452 1.31 -13.25 -25.42
CA VAL A 452 0.84 -11.85 -25.32
C VAL A 452 -0.57 -11.78 -24.75
N ASP A 453 -1.48 -12.64 -25.19
CA ASP A 453 -2.85 -12.67 -24.68
C ASP A 453 -2.94 -13.13 -23.21
N ARG A 454 -2.07 -14.03 -22.76
CA ARG A 454 -1.94 -14.40 -21.34
C ARG A 454 -1.44 -13.24 -20.49
N ARG A 455 -0.39 -12.54 -20.94
CA ARG A 455 0.13 -11.33 -20.29
C ARG A 455 -0.94 -10.25 -20.18
N LYS A 456 -1.67 -9.98 -21.27
CA LYS A 456 -2.81 -9.03 -21.27
C LYS A 456 -3.89 -9.41 -20.26
N LYS A 457 -4.25 -10.69 -20.14
CA LYS A 457 -5.20 -11.17 -19.13
C LYS A 457 -4.72 -10.91 -17.71
N LEU A 458 -3.45 -11.19 -17.42
CA LEU A 458 -2.85 -10.91 -16.11
C LEU A 458 -2.87 -9.40 -15.80
N PHE A 459 -2.49 -8.56 -16.77
CA PHE A 459 -2.49 -7.11 -16.61
C PHE A 459 -3.90 -6.58 -16.35
N GLN A 460 -4.90 -7.08 -17.09
CA GLN A 460 -6.29 -6.72 -16.86
C GLN A 460 -6.75 -7.06 -15.44
N ARG A 461 -6.32 -8.20 -14.88
CA ARG A 461 -6.60 -8.54 -13.48
C ARG A 461 -5.90 -7.62 -12.50
N CYS A 462 -4.64 -7.27 -12.75
CA CYS A 462 -3.90 -6.29 -11.94
C CYS A 462 -4.63 -4.93 -11.93
N TYR A 463 -5.07 -4.43 -13.09
CA TYR A 463 -5.83 -3.18 -13.18
C TYR A 463 -7.19 -3.25 -12.48
N ASN A 464 -7.90 -4.39 -12.58
CA ASN A 464 -9.15 -4.60 -11.85
C ASN A 464 -8.92 -4.59 -10.32
N PHE A 465 -7.86 -5.22 -9.85
CA PHE A 465 -7.47 -5.19 -8.43
C PHE A 465 -7.15 -3.76 -7.97
N LEU A 466 -6.30 -3.04 -8.70
CA LEU A 466 -5.93 -1.65 -8.37
C LEU A 466 -7.16 -0.72 -8.37
N LYS A 467 -8.10 -0.92 -9.30
CA LYS A 467 -9.37 -0.18 -9.35
C LYS A 467 -10.18 -0.40 -8.07
N VAL A 468 -10.37 -1.65 -7.68
CA VAL A 468 -11.15 -2.02 -6.48
C VAL A 468 -10.44 -1.57 -5.19
N LEU A 469 -9.10 -1.59 -5.17
CA LEU A 469 -8.31 -1.08 -4.04
C LEU A 469 -8.45 0.44 -3.86
N CYS A 470 -8.55 1.20 -4.96
CA CYS A 470 -8.71 2.66 -4.94
C CYS A 470 -10.14 3.14 -4.63
N ALA A 471 -11.14 2.29 -4.86
CA ALA A 471 -12.54 2.67 -4.82
C ALA A 471 -12.90 3.26 -3.45
N ASP A 472 -13.33 4.52 -3.45
CA ASP A 472 -13.67 5.32 -2.25
C ASP A 472 -12.60 5.32 -1.14
N HIS A 473 -11.30 5.16 -1.50
CA HIS A 473 -10.20 5.12 -0.53
C HIS A 473 -9.08 6.16 -0.79
N PRO A 474 -9.11 7.34 -0.14
CA PRO A 474 -8.18 8.44 -0.42
C PRO A 474 -6.70 8.15 -0.16
N ARG A 475 -6.37 7.27 0.80
CA ARG A 475 -4.96 6.90 1.07
C ARG A 475 -4.39 6.04 -0.05
N ALA A 476 -5.13 5.04 -0.51
CA ALA A 476 -4.73 4.25 -1.67
C ALA A 476 -4.61 5.12 -2.93
N GLN A 477 -5.56 6.04 -3.16
CA GLN A 477 -5.48 7.01 -4.25
C GLN A 477 -4.18 7.84 -4.19
N GLN A 478 -3.82 8.36 -3.01
CA GLN A 478 -2.60 9.14 -2.85
C GLN A 478 -1.32 8.30 -3.10
N LYS A 479 -1.29 7.05 -2.66
CA LYS A 479 -0.15 6.14 -2.87
C LYS A 479 0.01 5.76 -4.34
N LEU A 480 -1.10 5.55 -5.05
CA LEU A 480 -1.11 5.11 -6.46
C LEU A 480 -0.96 6.24 -7.48
N PHE A 481 -1.20 7.49 -7.08
CA PHE A 481 -1.12 8.65 -7.96
C PHE A 481 0.25 8.82 -8.67
N PRO A 482 1.41 8.67 -8.01
CA PRO A 482 2.72 8.76 -8.68
C PRO A 482 2.92 7.69 -9.76
N SER A 483 2.32 6.51 -9.59
CA SER A 483 2.42 5.39 -10.54
C SER A 483 1.54 5.56 -11.78
N MET A 484 0.70 6.60 -11.84
CA MET A 484 -0.16 6.88 -13.01
C MET A 484 0.65 7.11 -14.30
N SER A 485 1.88 7.61 -14.22
CA SER A 485 2.74 7.77 -15.39
C SER A 485 3.08 6.44 -16.06
N VAL A 486 3.36 5.40 -15.27
CA VAL A 486 3.61 4.05 -15.77
C VAL A 486 2.35 3.46 -16.40
N PHE A 487 1.19 3.73 -15.81
CA PHE A 487 -0.07 3.25 -16.35
C PHE A 487 -0.44 3.92 -17.67
N LEU A 488 -0.04 5.18 -17.90
CA LEU A 488 -0.27 5.86 -19.18
C LEU A 488 0.34 5.12 -20.36
N ASP A 489 1.52 4.51 -20.20
CA ASP A 489 2.19 3.79 -21.29
C ASP A 489 1.38 2.57 -21.78
N HIS A 490 0.48 2.05 -20.94
CA HIS A 490 -0.40 0.93 -21.29
C HIS A 490 -1.76 1.37 -21.86
N VAL A 491 -2.01 2.69 -21.93
CA VAL A 491 -3.25 3.23 -22.49
C VAL A 491 -3.26 3.05 -24.01
N GLY A 492 -4.34 2.44 -24.53
CA GLY A 492 -4.50 2.17 -25.97
C GLY A 492 -4.12 0.74 -26.39
N ILE A 493 -3.66 -0.09 -25.46
CA ILE A 493 -3.47 -1.52 -25.71
C ILE A 493 -4.84 -2.22 -25.70
N GLU A 494 -5.14 -2.97 -26.75
CA GLU A 494 -6.40 -3.70 -26.88
C GLU A 494 -6.63 -4.67 -25.72
N ASN A 495 -7.87 -4.72 -25.22
CA ASN A 495 -8.33 -5.54 -24.10
C ASN A 495 -7.79 -5.16 -22.70
N LEU A 496 -7.21 -3.96 -22.53
CA LEU A 496 -6.88 -3.40 -21.22
C LEU A 496 -7.75 -2.18 -20.84
N ASN A 497 -8.42 -2.25 -19.70
CA ASN A 497 -9.27 -1.18 -19.16
C ASN A 497 -8.52 -0.23 -18.21
N VAL A 498 -7.37 0.28 -18.66
CA VAL A 498 -6.50 1.17 -17.86
C VAL A 498 -7.21 2.49 -17.51
N SER A 499 -8.03 3.01 -18.42
CA SER A 499 -8.76 4.27 -18.27
C SER A 499 -9.69 4.27 -17.06
N ASP A 500 -10.32 3.13 -16.76
CA ASP A 500 -11.22 2.98 -15.62
C ASP A 500 -10.46 3.03 -14.30
N THR A 501 -9.29 2.39 -14.22
CA THR A 501 -8.43 2.41 -13.03
C THR A 501 -7.88 3.82 -12.80
N LEU A 502 -7.38 4.48 -13.84
CA LEU A 502 -6.91 5.88 -13.77
C LEU A 502 -8.02 6.83 -13.30
N ARG A 503 -9.24 6.61 -13.78
CA ARG A 503 -10.43 7.36 -13.36
C ARG A 503 -10.73 7.14 -11.87
N GLU A 504 -10.60 5.93 -11.37
CA GLU A 504 -10.89 5.58 -9.97
C GLU A 504 -9.84 6.15 -9.00
N ILE A 505 -8.57 6.19 -9.40
CA ILE A 505 -7.47 6.79 -8.61
C ILE A 505 -7.77 8.27 -8.27
N VAL A 506 -8.40 8.98 -9.19
CA VAL A 506 -8.63 10.43 -9.05
C VAL A 506 -10.09 10.76 -8.67
N ARG A 507 -10.98 9.76 -8.62
CA ARG A 507 -12.41 9.97 -8.33
C ARG A 507 -12.63 10.59 -6.95
N ASN A 508 -13.55 11.56 -6.88
CA ASN A 508 -13.98 12.25 -5.65
C ASN A 508 -12.86 12.94 -4.87
N ASN A 509 -11.69 13.17 -5.48
CA ASN A 509 -10.53 13.75 -4.81
C ASN A 509 -10.06 15.04 -5.48
N PRO A 510 -10.56 16.22 -5.04
CA PRO A 510 -10.25 17.49 -5.69
C PRO A 510 -8.77 17.86 -5.62
N ARG A 511 -8.05 17.40 -4.59
CA ARG A 511 -6.61 17.65 -4.44
C ARG A 511 -5.83 16.95 -5.55
N LEU A 512 -6.07 15.65 -5.75
CA LEU A 512 -5.41 14.88 -6.80
C LEU A 512 -5.83 15.35 -8.20
N CYS A 513 -7.12 15.63 -8.43
CA CYS A 513 -7.60 16.18 -9.71
C CYS A 513 -6.86 17.44 -10.13
N SER A 514 -6.54 18.31 -9.18
CA SER A 514 -5.85 19.58 -9.45
C SER A 514 -4.36 19.44 -9.77
N GLN A 515 -3.75 18.31 -9.40
CA GLN A 515 -2.32 18.03 -9.58
C GLN A 515 -2.02 17.24 -10.87
N VAL A 516 -3.04 16.82 -11.62
CA VAL A 516 -2.84 16.10 -12.88
C VAL A 516 -2.17 17.01 -13.91
N PRO A 517 -1.05 16.58 -14.52
CA PRO A 517 -0.29 17.40 -15.45
C PRO A 517 -0.94 17.47 -16.85
N GLU A 518 -0.65 18.51 -17.61
CA GLU A 518 -1.26 18.73 -18.93
C GLU A 518 -0.94 17.61 -19.94
N HIS A 519 0.30 17.09 -19.93
CA HIS A 519 0.72 16.03 -20.85
C HIS A 519 -0.14 14.75 -20.70
N PHE A 520 -0.69 14.51 -19.52
CA PHE A 520 -1.59 13.39 -19.25
C PHE A 520 -2.88 13.54 -20.07
N PHE A 521 -3.49 14.72 -20.07
CA PHE A 521 -4.67 14.99 -20.91
C PHE A 521 -4.35 14.95 -22.40
N ARG A 522 -3.19 15.51 -22.82
CA ARG A 522 -2.74 15.43 -24.22
C ARG A 522 -2.57 13.99 -24.70
N HIS A 523 -2.05 13.10 -23.85
CA HIS A 523 -1.92 11.67 -24.19
C HIS A 523 -3.28 11.05 -24.52
N PHE A 524 -4.30 11.25 -23.67
CA PHE A 524 -5.67 10.76 -23.91
C PHE A 524 -6.30 11.34 -25.18
N LEU A 525 -6.09 12.62 -25.47
CA LEU A 525 -6.59 13.23 -26.71
C LEU A 525 -5.87 12.66 -27.95
N ASN A 526 -4.56 12.44 -27.87
CA ASN A 526 -3.81 11.77 -28.94
C ASN A 526 -4.24 10.31 -29.14
N SER A 527 -4.66 9.61 -28.09
CA SER A 527 -5.23 8.26 -28.20
C SER A 527 -6.52 8.25 -29.02
N ILE A 528 -7.34 9.31 -28.96
CA ILE A 528 -8.53 9.45 -29.82
C ILE A 528 -8.12 9.55 -31.30
N LYS A 529 -7.09 10.35 -31.60
CA LYS A 529 -6.58 10.49 -32.98
C LYS A 529 -5.99 9.19 -33.52
N LYS A 530 -5.30 8.42 -32.68
CA LYS A 530 -4.61 7.18 -33.08
C LYS A 530 -5.54 5.96 -33.15
N HIS A 531 -6.45 5.79 -32.19
CA HIS A 531 -7.30 4.60 -32.05
C HIS A 531 -8.74 4.82 -32.54
N GLY A 532 -9.08 6.03 -32.97
CA GLY A 532 -10.38 6.39 -33.52
C GLY A 532 -11.39 6.91 -32.50
N ARG A 533 -12.49 7.45 -33.03
CA ARG A 533 -13.57 8.08 -32.26
C ARG A 533 -14.34 7.06 -31.42
N ASN A 534 -14.14 7.09 -30.11
CA ASN A 534 -14.82 6.22 -29.14
C ASN A 534 -15.20 7.00 -27.88
N ALA A 535 -16.47 6.90 -27.45
CA ALA A 535 -17.02 7.64 -26.33
C ALA A 535 -16.30 7.38 -24.99
N ARG A 536 -15.64 6.22 -24.85
CA ARG A 536 -14.89 5.86 -23.62
C ARG A 536 -13.73 6.82 -23.35
N TRP A 537 -13.05 7.28 -24.39
CA TRP A 537 -11.95 8.25 -24.27
C TRP A 537 -12.42 9.59 -23.72
N LEU A 538 -13.59 10.03 -24.15
CA LEU A 538 -14.20 11.28 -23.72
C LEU A 538 -14.71 11.17 -22.28
N ARG A 539 -15.44 10.10 -21.94
CA ARG A 539 -15.96 9.87 -20.58
C ARG A 539 -14.90 9.80 -19.48
N PHE A 540 -13.64 9.63 -19.84
CA PHE A 540 -12.53 9.76 -18.91
C PHE A 540 -12.44 11.16 -18.29
N PHE A 541 -12.73 12.21 -19.07
CA PHE A 541 -12.62 13.61 -18.62
C PHE A 541 -13.68 14.01 -17.60
N ASP A 542 -14.82 13.31 -17.54
CA ASP A 542 -15.95 13.62 -16.65
C ASP A 542 -15.53 13.78 -15.18
N VAL A 543 -14.59 12.96 -14.71
CA VAL A 543 -14.11 12.98 -13.32
C VAL A 543 -13.31 14.23 -12.97
N PHE A 544 -12.73 14.90 -13.96
CA PHE A 544 -11.98 16.13 -13.75
C PHE A 544 -12.86 17.38 -13.88
N LEU A 545 -13.98 17.28 -14.59
CA LEU A 545 -14.87 18.41 -14.84
C LEU A 545 -15.84 18.66 -13.68
N PHE A 546 -16.31 17.58 -13.02
CA PHE A 546 -17.33 17.67 -11.98
C PHE A 546 -17.02 16.72 -10.81
N ILE A 547 -16.70 17.29 -9.63
CA ILE A 547 -16.23 16.55 -8.45
C ILE A 547 -17.10 16.91 -7.25
N ASN A 548 -17.70 15.94 -6.55
CA ASN A 548 -18.51 16.14 -5.35
C ASN A 548 -19.57 17.25 -5.50
N ASN A 549 -20.30 17.26 -6.62
CA ASN A 549 -21.28 18.29 -6.98
C ASN A 549 -20.72 19.72 -7.18
N SER A 550 -19.40 19.85 -7.33
CA SER A 550 -18.73 21.13 -7.62
C SER A 550 -17.93 21.05 -8.92
N PRO A 551 -18.10 22.02 -9.84
CA PRO A 551 -17.25 22.14 -11.02
C PRO A 551 -15.83 22.58 -10.64
N LEU A 552 -14.82 21.98 -11.27
CA LEU A 552 -13.41 22.34 -11.06
C LEU A 552 -12.92 23.26 -12.19
N LYS A 553 -13.02 24.57 -11.97
CA LYS A 553 -12.74 25.60 -13.00
C LYS A 553 -11.41 25.40 -13.72
N ARG A 554 -10.31 25.16 -12.99
CA ARG A 554 -8.97 24.97 -13.58
C ARG A 554 -8.93 23.83 -14.59
N SER A 555 -9.54 22.69 -14.26
CA SER A 555 -9.58 21.52 -15.15
C SER A 555 -10.53 21.73 -16.32
N GLN A 556 -11.68 22.38 -16.09
CA GLN A 556 -12.60 22.78 -17.17
C GLN A 556 -11.90 23.69 -18.19
N ASP A 557 -11.19 24.73 -17.74
CA ASP A 557 -10.47 25.67 -18.60
C ASP A 557 -9.35 24.98 -19.41
N LEU A 558 -8.63 24.06 -18.77
CA LEU A 558 -7.54 23.32 -19.41
C LEU A 558 -8.07 22.33 -20.46
N ILE A 559 -9.04 21.49 -20.08
CA ILE A 559 -9.62 20.47 -20.95
C ILE A 559 -10.31 21.13 -22.15
N LEU A 560 -11.10 22.20 -21.94
CA LEU A 560 -11.72 22.91 -23.06
C LEU A 560 -10.67 23.50 -24.01
N ARG A 561 -9.59 24.11 -23.49
CA ARG A 561 -8.52 24.66 -24.33
C ARG A 561 -7.89 23.57 -25.20
N LEU A 562 -7.50 22.45 -24.60
CA LEU A 562 -6.86 21.33 -25.32
C LEU A 562 -7.78 20.71 -26.38
N ILE A 563 -9.07 20.56 -26.06
CA ILE A 563 -10.04 20.04 -27.04
C ILE A 563 -10.24 21.03 -28.20
N MET A 564 -10.24 22.34 -27.93
CA MET A 564 -10.42 23.37 -28.94
C MET A 564 -9.20 23.57 -29.85
N GLU A 565 -7.98 23.26 -29.37
CA GLU A 565 -6.75 23.28 -30.19
C GLU A 565 -6.86 22.35 -31.42
N ASP A 566 -7.48 21.18 -31.24
CA ASP A 566 -7.62 20.13 -32.26
C ASP A 566 -9.08 19.77 -32.54
N LYS A 567 -9.96 20.78 -32.59
CA LYS A 567 -11.42 20.58 -32.61
C LYS A 567 -11.94 19.73 -33.78
N ASP A 568 -11.35 19.86 -34.96
CA ASP A 568 -11.80 19.16 -36.17
C ASP A 568 -11.56 17.64 -36.08
N ASP A 569 -10.51 17.26 -35.35
CA ASP A 569 -10.17 15.86 -35.10
C ASP A 569 -11.03 15.28 -33.97
N LEU A 570 -11.15 16.05 -32.88
CA LEU A 570 -11.65 15.58 -31.59
C LEU A 570 -13.16 15.73 -31.44
N ILE A 571 -13.77 16.79 -31.93
CA ILE A 571 -15.21 17.06 -31.71
C ILE A 571 -16.01 16.64 -32.94
N ASP A 572 -17.03 15.81 -32.71
CA ASP A 572 -18.04 15.49 -33.71
C ASP A 572 -19.40 16.10 -33.31
N LEU A 573 -19.74 17.28 -33.85
CA LEU A 573 -21.02 17.95 -33.58
C LEU A 573 -22.11 17.64 -34.62
N THR A 574 -21.73 17.24 -35.82
CA THR A 574 -22.67 17.00 -36.91
C THR A 574 -23.07 15.52 -36.99
N CYS A 575 -22.17 14.61 -36.61
CA CYS A 575 -22.33 13.16 -36.76
C CYS A 575 -22.66 12.76 -38.20
N ASP A 576 -22.01 13.43 -39.16
CA ASP A 576 -22.14 13.14 -40.60
C ASP A 576 -20.89 12.42 -41.11
N TYR A 577 -21.07 11.17 -41.54
CA TYR A 577 -20.00 10.27 -41.99
C TYR A 577 -20.11 9.94 -43.48
N ARG A 578 -20.91 10.70 -44.26
CA ARG A 578 -21.03 10.54 -45.72
C ARG A 578 -19.69 10.65 -46.45
N GLN A 579 -18.80 11.53 -45.99
CA GLN A 579 -17.44 11.73 -46.49
C GLN A 579 -16.43 11.70 -45.34
N SER A 580 -16.47 10.63 -44.53
CA SER A 580 -15.61 10.54 -43.35
C SER A 580 -14.13 10.40 -43.70
N ARG A 581 -13.28 11.21 -43.09
CA ARG A 581 -11.81 11.03 -43.09
C ARG A 581 -11.33 9.97 -42.09
N TRP A 582 -12.21 9.57 -41.17
CA TRP A 582 -11.89 8.77 -39.98
C TRP A 582 -12.28 7.30 -40.11
N LEU A 583 -13.19 6.99 -41.04
CA LEU A 583 -13.69 5.64 -41.27
C LEU A 583 -13.11 5.12 -42.59
N GLN A 584 -12.68 3.86 -42.57
CA GLN A 584 -12.32 3.17 -43.80
C GLN A 584 -13.59 2.90 -44.64
N PRO A 585 -13.51 2.88 -45.97
CA PRO A 585 -14.66 2.54 -46.83
C PRO A 585 -15.25 1.16 -46.58
N SER A 586 -14.50 0.26 -45.94
CA SER A 586 -14.96 -1.07 -45.50
C SER A 586 -15.82 -1.04 -44.23
N ASP A 587 -15.88 0.07 -43.50
CA ASP A 587 -16.69 0.19 -42.29
C ASP A 587 -18.17 0.37 -42.66
N PRO A 588 -19.10 -0.41 -42.09
CA PRO A 588 -20.53 -0.31 -42.40
C PRO A 588 -21.18 1.04 -42.03
N ARG A 589 -20.45 1.92 -41.34
CA ARG A 589 -20.90 3.26 -40.96
C ARG A 589 -20.44 4.34 -41.93
N TYR A 590 -19.49 4.02 -42.80
CA TYR A 590 -19.05 4.93 -43.86
C TYR A 590 -20.22 5.23 -44.80
N GLY A 591 -20.40 6.49 -45.19
CA GLY A 591 -21.48 6.90 -46.10
C GLY A 591 -22.80 7.25 -45.41
N LYS A 592 -22.91 7.14 -44.07
CA LYS A 592 -24.15 7.39 -43.33
C LYS A 592 -24.18 8.77 -42.70
N ASP A 593 -25.37 9.37 -42.67
CA ASP A 593 -25.64 10.57 -41.88
C ASP A 593 -26.16 10.21 -40.49
N ARG A 594 -26.25 11.23 -39.62
CA ARG A 594 -26.76 11.07 -38.25
C ARG A 594 -28.14 10.44 -38.21
N LEU A 595 -29.05 10.84 -39.11
CA LEU A 595 -30.43 10.33 -39.13
C LEU A 595 -30.46 8.84 -39.47
N THR A 596 -29.70 8.41 -40.46
CA THR A 596 -29.55 6.99 -40.83
C THR A 596 -28.98 6.19 -39.67
N LEU A 597 -27.95 6.71 -38.99
CA LEU A 597 -27.38 6.06 -37.80
C LEU A 597 -28.39 5.96 -36.64
N MET A 598 -29.28 6.96 -36.51
CA MET A 598 -30.34 6.95 -35.49
C MET A 598 -31.43 5.93 -35.81
N ILE A 599 -31.82 5.79 -37.07
CA ILE A 599 -32.81 4.79 -37.53
C ILE A 599 -32.29 3.37 -37.31
N GLU A 600 -31.00 3.15 -37.58
CA GLU A 600 -30.34 1.86 -37.35
C GLU A 600 -30.08 1.54 -35.87
N GLY A 601 -30.35 2.48 -34.96
CA GLY A 601 -30.16 2.28 -33.53
C GLY A 601 -28.68 2.11 -33.14
N GLU A 602 -27.75 2.74 -33.87
CA GLU A 602 -26.29 2.52 -33.71
C GLU A 602 -25.78 2.80 -32.29
N HIS A 603 -26.48 3.67 -31.55
CA HIS A 603 -26.21 3.97 -30.14
C HIS A 603 -26.27 2.73 -29.21
N LYS A 604 -26.98 1.65 -29.59
CA LYS A 604 -27.04 0.38 -28.84
C LYS A 604 -25.78 -0.47 -28.99
N ARG A 605 -24.90 -0.15 -29.94
CA ARG A 605 -23.65 -0.86 -30.16
C ARG A 605 -22.74 -0.79 -28.93
N GLU A 606 -22.19 -1.93 -28.54
CA GLU A 606 -21.37 -2.06 -27.33
C GLU A 606 -20.01 -1.33 -27.43
N LEU A 607 -19.42 -1.33 -28.64
CA LEU A 607 -18.08 -0.81 -28.90
C LEU A 607 -18.07 0.12 -30.11
N GLY A 608 -17.42 1.28 -29.92
CA GLY A 608 -17.11 2.21 -30.99
C GLY A 608 -18.29 3.00 -31.55
N SER A 609 -19.41 3.10 -30.84
CA SER A 609 -20.59 3.83 -31.35
C SER A 609 -20.28 5.30 -31.64
N LEU A 610 -20.57 5.72 -32.88
CA LEU A 610 -20.36 7.11 -33.33
C LEU A 610 -21.42 8.04 -32.76
N LEU A 611 -22.67 7.57 -32.62
CA LEU A 611 -23.72 8.34 -31.95
C LEU A 611 -23.41 8.57 -30.47
N ARG A 612 -22.87 7.56 -29.77
CA ARG A 612 -22.41 7.73 -28.38
C ARG A 612 -21.24 8.69 -28.29
N TYR A 613 -20.36 8.69 -29.29
CA TYR A 613 -19.24 9.64 -29.35
C TYR A 613 -19.73 11.08 -29.54
N HIS A 614 -20.65 11.29 -30.48
CA HIS A 614 -21.31 12.58 -30.71
C HIS A 614 -21.97 13.11 -29.43
N VAL A 615 -22.77 12.30 -28.73
CA VAL A 615 -23.41 12.70 -27.48
C VAL A 615 -22.37 12.98 -26.37
N ALA A 616 -21.31 12.17 -26.26
CA ALA A 616 -20.23 12.41 -25.30
C ALA A 616 -19.49 13.74 -25.57
N CYS A 617 -19.33 14.16 -26.83
CA CYS A 617 -18.78 15.47 -27.18
C CYS A 617 -19.67 16.60 -26.62
N LEU A 618 -20.99 16.50 -26.82
CA LEU A 618 -21.96 17.48 -26.30
C LEU A 618 -21.94 17.54 -24.77
N GLU A 619 -21.87 16.39 -24.11
CA GLU A 619 -21.81 16.28 -22.64
C GLU A 619 -20.55 16.93 -22.07
N ILE A 620 -19.37 16.71 -22.66
CA ILE A 620 -18.13 17.32 -22.18
C ILE A 620 -18.14 18.84 -22.38
N LEU A 621 -18.61 19.32 -23.54
CA LEU A 621 -18.75 20.76 -23.76
C LEU A 621 -19.70 21.38 -22.72
N ALA A 622 -20.84 20.72 -22.46
CA ALA A 622 -21.77 21.16 -21.43
C ALA A 622 -21.11 21.17 -20.03
N LEU A 623 -20.38 20.11 -19.66
CA LEU A 623 -19.66 20.00 -18.38
C LEU A 623 -18.54 21.04 -18.23
N CYS A 624 -17.87 21.41 -19.32
CA CYS A 624 -16.88 22.51 -19.34
C CYS A 624 -17.53 23.89 -19.16
N ALA A 625 -18.80 24.04 -19.53
CA ALA A 625 -19.61 25.24 -19.33
C ALA A 625 -20.32 25.28 -17.97
N THR A 626 -20.46 24.16 -17.27
CA THR A 626 -21.17 24.08 -15.99
C THR A 626 -20.56 24.98 -14.91
N GLY A 627 -21.43 25.71 -14.20
CA GLY A 627 -21.07 26.62 -13.12
C GLY A 627 -20.77 28.06 -13.57
N LYS A 628 -20.02 28.79 -12.75
CA LYS A 628 -19.68 30.22 -12.98
C LYS A 628 -18.47 30.39 -13.92
N ASN A 629 -18.48 29.70 -15.07
CA ASN A 629 -17.37 29.75 -16.03
C ASN A 629 -17.75 30.49 -17.32
N VAL A 630 -17.80 31.82 -17.26
CA VAL A 630 -18.24 32.68 -18.38
C VAL A 630 -17.33 32.53 -19.61
N ALA A 631 -16.01 32.45 -19.43
CA ALA A 631 -15.07 32.36 -20.54
C ALA A 631 -15.28 31.09 -21.39
N ASN A 632 -15.50 29.95 -20.73
CA ASN A 632 -15.78 28.69 -21.42
C ASN A 632 -17.13 28.73 -22.13
N LYS A 633 -18.17 29.32 -21.51
CA LYS A 633 -19.48 29.49 -22.14
C LYS A 633 -19.36 30.28 -23.44
N VAL A 634 -18.67 31.42 -23.43
CA VAL A 634 -18.47 32.26 -24.62
C VAL A 634 -17.75 31.50 -25.73
N ARG A 635 -16.67 30.76 -25.40
CA ARG A 635 -15.95 29.93 -26.39
C ARG A 635 -16.85 28.89 -27.05
N ILE A 636 -17.70 28.23 -26.28
CA ILE A 636 -18.61 27.21 -26.81
C ILE A 636 -19.73 27.85 -27.66
N ILE A 637 -20.23 29.01 -27.25
CA ILE A 637 -21.23 29.78 -28.00
C ILE A 637 -20.71 30.22 -29.37
N HIS A 638 -19.41 30.55 -29.48
CA HIS A 638 -18.79 30.86 -30.78
C HIS A 638 -18.70 29.65 -31.72
N GLU A 639 -18.59 28.44 -31.18
CA GLU A 639 -18.52 27.21 -31.98
C GLU A 639 -19.92 26.67 -32.32
N VAL A 640 -20.90 26.85 -31.43
CA VAL A 640 -22.27 26.32 -31.61
C VAL A 640 -23.31 27.39 -31.35
N SER A 641 -23.94 27.85 -32.44
CA SER A 641 -25.00 28.85 -32.38
C SER A 641 -26.28 28.31 -31.72
N PHE A 642 -27.05 29.20 -31.10
CA PHE A 642 -28.32 28.86 -30.49
C PHE A 642 -29.31 28.19 -31.45
N GLU A 643 -29.42 28.70 -32.68
CA GLU A 643 -30.30 28.16 -33.72
C GLU A 643 -29.89 26.74 -34.14
N THR A 644 -28.58 26.47 -34.23
CA THR A 644 -28.07 25.12 -34.53
C THR A 644 -28.43 24.13 -33.42
N ILE A 645 -28.35 24.53 -32.15
CA ILE A 645 -28.76 23.66 -31.04
C ILE A 645 -30.28 23.41 -31.10
N LEU A 646 -31.07 24.47 -31.35
CA LEU A 646 -32.52 24.37 -31.41
C LEU A 646 -33.01 23.48 -32.57
N SER A 647 -32.40 23.59 -33.76
CA SER A 647 -32.69 22.67 -34.87
C SER A 647 -32.34 21.23 -34.50
N ASN A 648 -31.23 21.02 -33.79
CA ASN A 648 -30.83 19.69 -33.30
C ASN A 648 -31.62 19.20 -32.06
N ILE A 649 -32.61 19.96 -31.58
CA ILE A 649 -33.54 19.53 -30.52
C ILE A 649 -34.94 19.26 -31.11
N LEU A 650 -35.37 20.09 -32.07
CA LEU A 650 -36.71 20.07 -32.65
C LEU A 650 -36.81 19.25 -33.94
N ASP A 651 -35.75 19.25 -34.75
CA ASP A 651 -35.78 18.74 -36.12
C ASP A 651 -34.93 17.47 -36.30
N LEU A 652 -34.60 16.76 -35.20
CA LEU A 652 -33.72 15.58 -35.21
C LEU A 652 -34.15 14.46 -36.16
N ASN A 653 -35.45 14.30 -36.38
CA ASN A 653 -36.04 13.29 -37.25
C ASN A 653 -36.44 13.82 -38.64
N MET A 654 -36.02 15.04 -39.00
CA MET A 654 -36.29 15.62 -40.31
C MET A 654 -35.13 15.35 -41.26
N ARG A 655 -35.44 14.80 -42.43
CA ARG A 655 -34.49 14.66 -43.54
C ARG A 655 -34.30 16.00 -44.23
N GLU A 656 -33.21 16.16 -45.00
CA GLU A 656 -32.96 17.34 -45.84
C GLU A 656 -34.10 17.64 -46.85
N SER A 657 -34.92 16.63 -47.16
CA SER A 657 -36.12 16.75 -48.00
C SER A 657 -37.37 17.29 -47.27
N GLY A 658 -37.26 17.65 -45.99
CA GLY A 658 -38.36 18.17 -45.16
C GLY A 658 -39.35 17.11 -44.65
N LYS A 659 -39.12 15.83 -44.95
CA LYS A 659 -39.95 14.71 -44.45
C LYS A 659 -39.45 14.22 -43.09
N ARG A 660 -40.38 13.97 -42.17
CA ARG A 660 -40.10 13.34 -40.87
C ARG A 660 -40.04 11.82 -41.02
N GLU A 661 -38.93 11.25 -40.59
CA GLU A 661 -38.73 9.80 -40.57
C GLU A 661 -39.08 9.23 -39.18
N MET A 662 -39.56 7.98 -39.16
CA MET A 662 -39.85 7.28 -37.91
C MET A 662 -38.56 6.76 -37.30
N VAL A 663 -38.17 7.35 -36.18
CA VAL A 663 -37.01 6.96 -35.37
C VAL A 663 -37.51 6.39 -34.04
N GLU A 664 -36.85 5.38 -33.52
CA GLU A 664 -37.12 4.84 -32.19
C GLU A 664 -37.05 5.96 -31.11
N VAL A 665 -38.04 5.98 -30.22
CA VAL A 665 -38.20 7.04 -29.19
C VAL A 665 -36.98 7.12 -28.28
N ASP A 666 -36.39 5.98 -27.91
CA ASP A 666 -35.21 5.91 -27.05
C ASP A 666 -33.98 6.56 -27.69
N THR A 667 -33.74 6.29 -28.99
CA THR A 667 -32.64 6.91 -29.75
C THR A 667 -32.82 8.42 -29.85
N LEU A 668 -34.06 8.85 -30.11
CA LEU A 668 -34.39 10.27 -30.22
C LEU A 668 -34.19 10.99 -28.88
N HIS A 669 -34.63 10.36 -27.78
CA HIS A 669 -34.41 10.89 -26.43
C HIS A 669 -32.92 10.98 -26.09
N PHE A 670 -32.13 9.95 -26.43
CA PHE A 670 -30.70 9.90 -26.16
C PHE A 670 -29.93 11.06 -26.79
N VAL A 671 -30.12 11.30 -28.10
CA VAL A 671 -29.44 12.40 -28.82
C VAL A 671 -29.97 13.76 -28.37
N LYS A 672 -31.29 13.89 -28.20
CA LYS A 672 -31.92 15.13 -27.73
C LYS A 672 -31.41 15.54 -26.35
N ASN A 673 -31.20 14.60 -25.44
CA ASN A 673 -30.70 14.88 -24.09
C ASN A 673 -29.31 15.54 -24.12
N GLY A 674 -28.41 15.09 -25.01
CA GLY A 674 -27.10 15.72 -25.19
C GLY A 674 -27.19 17.20 -25.57
N TRP A 675 -28.03 17.53 -26.56
CA TRP A 675 -28.26 18.91 -26.98
C TRP A 675 -29.01 19.75 -25.93
N MET A 676 -29.99 19.17 -25.23
CA MET A 676 -30.71 19.81 -24.12
C MET A 676 -29.79 20.15 -22.94
N ARG A 677 -28.81 19.29 -22.65
CA ARG A 677 -27.81 19.58 -21.64
C ARG A 677 -26.90 20.72 -22.06
N LEU A 678 -26.45 20.72 -23.32
CA LEU A 678 -25.61 21.77 -23.87
C LEU A 678 -26.30 23.15 -23.81
N ILE A 679 -27.54 23.27 -24.30
CA ILE A 679 -28.28 24.55 -24.28
C ILE A 679 -28.51 25.07 -22.86
N THR A 680 -28.74 24.17 -21.90
CA THR A 680 -28.99 24.53 -20.50
C THR A 680 -27.74 25.12 -19.85
N GLU A 681 -26.61 24.44 -19.99
CA GLU A 681 -25.34 24.85 -19.35
C GLU A 681 -24.67 26.05 -20.05
N THR A 682 -24.89 26.21 -21.36
CA THR A 682 -24.23 27.27 -22.16
C THR A 682 -25.07 28.53 -22.33
N TYR A 683 -26.38 28.42 -22.61
CA TYR A 683 -27.25 29.56 -22.91
C TYR A 683 -28.17 29.90 -21.73
N LEU A 684 -28.93 28.94 -21.20
CA LEU A 684 -29.97 29.22 -20.19
C LEU A 684 -29.41 29.65 -18.83
N THR A 685 -28.21 29.17 -18.50
CA THR A 685 -27.50 29.54 -17.26
C THR A 685 -26.45 30.64 -17.48
N SER A 686 -26.41 31.25 -18.67
CA SER A 686 -25.48 32.32 -18.99
C SER A 686 -26.10 33.69 -18.72
N TYR A 687 -25.29 34.59 -18.16
CA TYR A 687 -25.61 36.00 -18.01
C TYR A 687 -24.93 36.86 -19.10
N ASP A 688 -24.34 36.21 -20.11
CA ASP A 688 -23.65 36.91 -21.18
C ASP A 688 -24.63 37.58 -22.15
N ILE A 689 -24.32 38.83 -22.50
CA ILE A 689 -25.15 39.68 -23.36
C ILE A 689 -25.29 39.05 -24.75
N PHE A 690 -24.24 38.41 -25.25
CA PHE A 690 -24.26 37.76 -26.56
C PHE A 690 -25.20 36.56 -26.59
N ALA A 691 -25.17 35.70 -25.56
CA ALA A 691 -26.09 34.58 -25.40
C ALA A 691 -27.55 35.04 -25.34
N ILE A 692 -27.83 36.08 -24.53
CA ILE A 692 -29.18 36.64 -24.37
C ILE A 692 -29.69 37.21 -25.71
N LYS A 693 -28.85 37.95 -26.44
CA LYS A 693 -29.22 38.48 -27.77
C LYS A 693 -29.56 37.37 -28.75
N GLN A 694 -28.81 36.26 -28.78
CA GLN A 694 -29.11 35.14 -29.66
C GLN A 694 -30.46 34.50 -29.32
N ILE A 695 -30.75 34.28 -28.03
CA ILE A 695 -32.05 33.73 -27.58
C ILE A 695 -33.20 34.66 -27.98
N GLN A 696 -33.04 35.97 -27.78
CA GLN A 696 -34.06 36.97 -28.15
C GLN A 696 -34.27 37.08 -29.66
N SER A 697 -33.21 36.87 -30.45
CA SER A 697 -33.28 36.91 -31.91
C SER A 697 -33.90 35.65 -32.54
N SER A 698 -34.15 34.59 -31.73
CA SER A 698 -34.63 33.32 -32.24
C SER A 698 -36.09 33.40 -32.70
N THR A 699 -36.31 33.24 -34.00
CA THR A 699 -37.63 33.30 -34.64
C THR A 699 -38.49 32.06 -34.33
N ARG A 700 -37.85 30.95 -33.95
CA ARG A 700 -38.51 29.68 -33.62
C ARG A 700 -39.09 29.65 -32.21
N ILE A 701 -38.50 30.39 -31.27
CA ILE A 701 -39.00 30.52 -29.89
C ILE A 701 -39.96 31.71 -29.76
N TRP A 702 -39.69 32.79 -30.48
CA TRP A 702 -40.50 34.01 -30.46
C TRP A 702 -41.18 34.23 -31.83
N PRO A 703 -42.21 33.45 -32.19
CA PRO A 703 -42.82 33.47 -33.53
C PRO A 703 -43.66 34.71 -33.86
N SER A 704 -43.47 35.84 -33.17
CA SER A 704 -44.37 37.00 -33.24
C SER A 704 -43.65 38.29 -33.66
N GLU A 705 -44.28 39.04 -34.57
CA GLU A 705 -43.91 40.41 -34.96
C GLU A 705 -43.84 41.39 -33.77
N TYR A 706 -44.43 41.05 -32.62
CA TYR A 706 -44.52 41.90 -31.43
C TYR A 706 -43.15 42.26 -30.81
N TYR A 707 -42.13 41.42 -30.96
CA TYR A 707 -40.77 41.69 -30.46
C TYR A 707 -39.88 42.48 -31.44
N ARG A 708 -40.27 42.62 -32.72
CA ARG A 708 -39.53 43.46 -33.69
C ARG A 708 -39.67 44.95 -33.37
N THR A 709 -40.75 45.34 -32.70
CA THR A 709 -41.06 46.74 -32.40
C THR A 709 -40.25 47.26 -31.20
N THR A 710 -40.00 46.44 -30.19
CA THR A 710 -39.29 46.87 -28.96
C THR A 710 -37.78 47.05 -29.16
N GLN A 711 -37.13 46.39 -30.12
CA GLN A 711 -35.72 46.68 -30.45
C GLN A 711 -35.52 48.01 -31.20
N LYS A 712 -36.57 48.61 -31.79
CA LYS A 712 -36.48 49.92 -32.44
C LYS A 712 -36.68 51.10 -31.48
N PHE A 713 -37.14 50.88 -30.25
CA PHE A 713 -37.35 51.94 -29.25
C PHE A 713 -36.17 52.11 -28.28
N GLY A 714 -34.94 51.98 -28.77
CA GLY A 714 -33.73 52.46 -28.07
C GLY A 714 -33.50 53.97 -28.17
N GLY A 715 -34.51 54.75 -28.57
CA GLY A 715 -34.37 56.16 -28.89
C GLY A 715 -35.66 56.96 -28.75
N SER A 716 -36.32 56.91 -27.59
CA SER A 716 -37.05 58.07 -27.07
C SER A 716 -37.53 57.79 -25.64
N GLN A 717 -37.02 58.57 -24.67
CA GLN A 717 -37.76 58.84 -23.45
C GLN A 717 -39.16 59.33 -23.82
N ARG A 718 -40.20 58.64 -23.36
CA ARG A 718 -41.47 59.24 -22.93
C ARG A 718 -42.37 58.18 -22.28
N ASP A 719 -42.66 58.46 -21.01
CA ASP A 719 -43.88 58.18 -20.25
C ASP A 719 -44.35 56.73 -20.15
N LEU A 720 -43.91 56.09 -19.05
CA LEU A 720 -44.51 54.92 -18.44
C LEU A 720 -45.54 55.36 -17.39
N THR A 721 -46.81 55.35 -17.76
CA THR A 721 -47.94 55.10 -16.86
C THR A 721 -48.90 54.18 -17.58
N ASP A 722 -48.73 52.87 -17.36
CA ASP A 722 -49.76 51.84 -17.14
C ASP A 722 -49.15 50.45 -17.11
#